data_AF-A0A0W8B2T8-F1
#
_entry.id   AF-A0A0W8B2T8-F1
#
_cell.length_a   1.000
_cell.length_b   1.000
_cell.length_c   1.000
_cell.angle_alpha   90.00
_cell.angle_beta   90.00
_cell.angle_gamma   90.00
#
_symmetry.space_group_name_H-M   'P 1'
#
loop_
_entity.id
_entity.type
_entity.pdbx_description
1 polymer ?
#
loop_
_entity_poly.entity_id
_entity_poly.type
_entity_poly.pdbx_seq_one_letter_code
_entity_poly.pdbx_strand_id
1 'polypeptide(L)'
;MSGRIKSFSSQYVDLSRLGFTVWWTVLLVVHLLTGGYNAAFALFYHELKHTYLYLCLDYSGIGMPAENHEVISLVNAVMAAIHGGFVLLMVGGSIWHRTLVFSPWDTNKGQDYRTSKLNSADKAAGLKPKAGGVPPKSRLTRAYSKVLGRRGLVGVNGRSFHTILLARELVETALQTVQAYRMSWLLPRVLLNRFYMTLIVLNCWSSVLVYSLLFKRNEARKRFAYLVCDCTLNLVSSIGVPLIVVLTYVDQYDPELTGFPVEMWYDDEWSARVLNEFQMILVVSWMDLASRTIFSIGVLSTTNNLKDLLRKTSGASSRRIIVCDAEPAKIPTNTEESAKTSSGKVKTHQNPRTHKSSFVLHAVYGIFALWGFAVIGVHIQSSAQPEQPQCVLQVRPWAVSSPACYLAVLDCHRLGISGKKDEVEIKWNEFDRSTVVTLVIRHCPSLEVPDTISDFHITTGIKVYNSTINEWGESAAVTNTNHPALIWFYFVRVQVKDGVLPDGILSSDFPGNLYDLEFTYTNIRELPDDLDSKWLIGTTVYFEYSELIGVPDSLIRLEPYSISLIGSPITELPPEIFEIADLWYMYMAGIHIEELPRDVVNLSPNLVYVVLADTNVSFLWPWVDTLVEMYPPLYLGGSQYCADFEKIMSGETQTFSVSSPEYSTMLMDPSEANRDFLSRTVNCDEGYGMTVYPVGYEDSISAIA
;
A
#
# COMPACT_ATOMS: atom_id res chain seq x y z
N MET A 1 -17.17 -59.31 32.28
CA MET A 1 -16.53 -57.98 32.33
C MET A 1 -15.93 -57.66 30.96
N SER A 2 -16.52 -56.73 30.21
CA SER A 2 -16.01 -56.28 28.92
C SER A 2 -14.88 -55.28 29.15
N GLY A 3 -13.66 -55.65 28.76
CA GLY A 3 -12.47 -54.81 28.88
C GLY A 3 -12.55 -53.61 27.95
N ARG A 4 -12.63 -52.41 28.55
CA ARG A 4 -12.58 -51.12 27.85
C ARG A 4 -11.20 -50.97 27.18
N ILE A 5 -11.12 -51.25 25.87
CA ILE A 5 -9.94 -50.91 25.07
C ILE A 5 -9.78 -49.39 25.08
N LYS A 6 -8.71 -48.88 25.71
CA LYS A 6 -8.30 -47.48 25.60
C LYS A 6 -8.06 -47.17 24.12
N SER A 7 -8.93 -46.36 23.52
CA SER A 7 -8.74 -45.73 22.22
C SER A 7 -7.47 -44.88 22.25
N PHE A 8 -6.38 -45.38 21.66
CA PHE A 8 -5.16 -44.59 21.45
C PHE A 8 -5.44 -43.50 20.42
N SER A 9 -5.17 -42.25 20.79
CA SER A 9 -5.25 -41.07 19.91
C SER A 9 -4.44 -41.31 18.62
N SER A 10 -5.08 -41.17 17.46
CA SER A 10 -4.41 -41.23 16.16
C SER A 10 -3.43 -40.06 16.05
N GLN A 11 -2.15 -40.34 15.81
CA GLN A 11 -1.10 -39.31 15.69
C GLN A 11 -0.99 -38.70 14.29
N TYR A 12 -1.74 -39.21 13.31
CA TYR A 12 -1.72 -38.77 11.92
C TYR A 12 -3.14 -38.66 11.35
N VAL A 13 -3.29 -37.85 10.31
CA VAL A 13 -4.47 -37.84 9.44
C VAL A 13 -4.19 -38.77 8.26
N ASP A 14 -4.80 -39.95 8.31
CA ASP A 14 -4.73 -40.93 7.23
C ASP A 14 -5.64 -40.52 6.06
N LEU A 15 -5.05 -40.37 4.88
CA LEU A 15 -5.72 -40.00 3.64
C LEU A 15 -5.70 -41.13 2.60
N SER A 16 -6.78 -41.22 1.83
CA SER A 16 -6.81 -42.00 0.60
C SER A 16 -5.77 -41.50 -0.41
N ARG A 17 -5.46 -42.27 -1.46
CA ARG A 17 -4.53 -41.82 -2.50
C ARG A 17 -4.96 -40.49 -3.12
N LEU A 18 -6.25 -40.37 -3.47
CA LEU A 18 -6.83 -39.14 -4.01
C LEU A 18 -6.74 -37.99 -3.00
N GLY A 19 -7.11 -38.22 -1.74
CA GLY A 19 -7.03 -37.19 -0.70
C GLY A 19 -5.60 -36.69 -0.47
N PHE A 20 -4.62 -37.59 -0.50
CA PHE A 20 -3.21 -37.20 -0.39
C PHE A 20 -2.74 -36.38 -1.60
N THR A 21 -3.15 -36.75 -2.82
CA THR A 21 -2.88 -35.96 -4.03
C THR A 21 -3.45 -34.56 -3.93
N VAL A 22 -4.73 -34.42 -3.53
CA VAL A 22 -5.38 -33.12 -3.36
C VAL A 22 -4.59 -32.23 -2.38
N TRP A 23 -4.26 -32.75 -1.19
CA TRP A 23 -3.51 -31.97 -0.20
C TRP A 23 -2.08 -31.68 -0.60
N TRP A 24 -1.45 -32.56 -1.37
CA TRP A 24 -0.14 -32.29 -1.97
C TRP A 24 -0.22 -31.10 -2.94
N THR A 25 -1.22 -31.09 -3.81
CA THR A 25 -1.47 -29.99 -4.76
C THR A 25 -1.80 -28.68 -4.02
N VAL A 26 -2.69 -28.72 -3.03
CA VAL A 26 -3.06 -27.53 -2.23
C VAL A 26 -1.82 -26.90 -1.59
N LEU A 27 -0.98 -27.70 -0.92
CA LEU A 27 0.22 -27.19 -0.25
C LEU A 27 1.28 -26.70 -1.24
N LEU A 28 1.35 -27.29 -2.44
CA LEU A 28 2.19 -26.79 -3.52
C LEU A 28 1.71 -25.41 -3.99
N VAL A 29 0.41 -25.27 -4.25
CA VAL A 29 -0.22 -24.01 -4.69
C VAL A 29 -0.02 -22.91 -3.66
N VAL A 30 -0.18 -23.20 -2.36
CA VAL A 30 0.09 -22.21 -1.31
C VAL A 30 1.54 -21.69 -1.40
N HIS A 31 2.53 -22.57 -1.55
CA HIS A 31 3.92 -22.13 -1.71
C HIS A 31 4.19 -21.36 -3.00
N LEU A 32 3.57 -21.76 -4.11
CA LEU A 32 3.70 -21.04 -5.38
C LEU A 32 3.08 -19.64 -5.30
N LEU A 33 1.89 -19.51 -4.70
CA LEU A 33 1.23 -18.23 -4.51
C LEU A 33 2.02 -17.32 -3.58
N THR A 34 2.42 -17.80 -2.40
CA THR A 34 3.20 -16.97 -1.45
C THR A 34 4.58 -16.64 -2.01
N GLY A 35 5.27 -17.59 -2.62
CA GLY A 35 6.57 -17.37 -3.24
C GLY A 35 6.50 -16.39 -4.42
N GLY A 36 5.51 -16.55 -5.30
CA GLY A 36 5.26 -15.66 -6.43
C GLY A 36 4.91 -14.24 -6.01
N TYR A 37 4.04 -14.09 -4.99
CA TYR A 37 3.70 -12.78 -4.42
C TYR A 37 4.95 -12.06 -3.89
N ASN A 38 5.77 -12.73 -3.06
CA ASN A 38 6.99 -12.13 -2.52
C ASN A 38 8.02 -11.83 -3.63
N ALA A 39 8.11 -12.67 -4.66
CA ALA A 39 8.99 -12.41 -5.80
C ALA A 39 8.54 -11.17 -6.59
N ALA A 40 7.24 -11.04 -6.87
CA ALA A 40 6.68 -9.88 -7.52
C ALA A 40 6.89 -8.60 -6.69
N PHE A 41 6.69 -8.66 -5.37
CA PHE A 41 6.92 -7.53 -4.47
C PHE A 41 8.39 -7.11 -4.39
N ALA A 42 9.31 -8.09 -4.45
CA ALA A 42 10.74 -7.81 -4.49
C ALA A 42 11.15 -7.09 -5.78
N LEU A 43 10.62 -7.54 -6.93
CA LEU A 43 10.84 -6.88 -8.22
C LEU A 43 10.21 -5.49 -8.24
N PHE A 44 8.98 -5.36 -7.75
CA PHE A 44 8.29 -4.07 -7.65
C PHE A 44 9.12 -3.04 -6.88
N TYR A 45 9.60 -3.36 -5.67
CA TYR A 45 10.45 -2.43 -4.91
C TYR A 45 11.85 -2.23 -5.50
N HIS A 46 12.33 -3.13 -6.36
CA HIS A 46 13.59 -2.91 -7.07
C HIS A 46 13.46 -1.82 -8.13
N GLU A 47 12.34 -1.83 -8.86
CA GLU A 47 12.08 -0.90 -9.97
C GLU A 47 11.38 0.40 -9.52
N LEU A 48 10.62 0.38 -8.41
CA LEU A 48 9.74 1.48 -7.99
C LEU A 48 10.44 2.84 -8.02
N LYS A 49 11.65 2.96 -7.48
CA LYS A 49 12.42 4.22 -7.41
C LYS A 49 12.70 4.88 -8.78
N HIS A 50 12.52 4.17 -9.88
CA HIS A 50 12.75 4.64 -11.24
C HIS A 50 11.45 4.93 -12.01
N THR A 51 10.31 4.88 -11.34
CA THR A 51 8.99 5.03 -11.97
C THR A 51 8.37 6.40 -11.67
N TYR A 52 7.55 6.89 -12.60
CA TYR A 52 6.71 8.07 -12.36
C TYR A 52 5.77 7.86 -11.17
N LEU A 53 5.29 6.63 -10.95
CA LEU A 53 4.51 6.30 -9.76
C LEU A 53 5.24 6.64 -8.45
N TYR A 54 6.54 6.36 -8.33
CA TYR A 54 7.28 6.71 -7.13
C TYR A 54 7.38 8.21 -6.94
N LEU A 55 7.60 8.98 -8.01
CA LEU A 55 7.62 10.44 -7.94
C LEU A 55 6.33 10.99 -7.31
N CYS A 56 5.17 10.54 -7.78
CA CYS A 56 3.86 10.96 -7.23
C CYS A 56 3.65 10.50 -5.78
N LEU A 57 4.11 9.30 -5.43
CA LEU A 57 3.98 8.76 -4.06
C LEU A 57 4.89 9.49 -3.07
N ASP A 58 6.13 9.79 -3.48
CA ASP A 58 7.09 10.52 -2.66
C ASP A 58 6.62 11.97 -2.44
N TYR A 59 6.14 12.62 -3.51
CA TYR A 59 5.47 13.92 -3.45
C TYR A 59 4.32 13.93 -2.44
N SER A 60 3.51 12.86 -2.42
CA SER A 60 2.36 12.72 -1.50
C SER A 60 2.73 12.17 -0.11
N GLY A 61 4.01 11.89 0.17
CA GLY A 61 4.47 11.31 1.43
C GLY A 61 3.99 9.88 1.71
N ILE A 62 3.69 9.09 0.67
CA ILE A 62 3.15 7.73 0.80
C ILE A 62 4.24 6.66 0.61
N GLY A 63 4.47 5.89 1.68
CA GLY A 63 5.38 4.75 1.67
C GLY A 63 6.75 5.08 2.26
N MET A 64 7.63 4.07 2.29
CA MET A 64 9.02 4.26 2.72
C MET A 64 9.85 4.97 1.62
N PRO A 65 10.80 5.84 1.97
CA PRO A 65 11.68 6.51 1.01
C PRO A 65 12.53 5.54 0.18
N ALA A 66 12.96 5.96 -1.02
CA ALA A 66 13.73 5.14 -1.97
C ALA A 66 14.98 4.45 -1.38
N GLU A 67 15.68 5.10 -0.46
CA GLU A 67 16.86 4.55 0.24
C GLU A 67 16.57 3.21 0.95
N ASN A 68 15.31 2.98 1.34
CA ASN A 68 14.88 1.79 2.07
C ASN A 68 14.35 0.68 1.15
N HIS A 69 14.13 0.97 -0.14
CA HIS A 69 13.50 0.05 -1.08
C HIS A 69 14.34 -1.21 -1.32
N GLU A 70 15.67 -1.10 -1.35
CA GLU A 70 16.56 -2.25 -1.53
C GLU A 70 16.45 -3.26 -0.37
N VAL A 71 16.32 -2.76 0.86
CA VAL A 71 16.13 -3.61 2.04
C VAL A 71 14.78 -4.31 1.98
N ILE A 72 13.72 -3.58 1.62
CA ILE A 72 12.38 -4.15 1.45
C ILE A 72 12.38 -5.22 0.36
N SER A 73 13.02 -4.95 -0.78
CA SER A 73 13.17 -5.89 -1.88
C SER A 73 13.90 -7.16 -1.44
N LEU A 74 15.04 -7.03 -0.74
CA LEU A 74 15.83 -8.15 -0.23
C LEU A 74 15.04 -9.04 0.72
N VAL A 75 14.29 -8.46 1.67
CA VAL A 75 13.47 -9.23 2.63
C VAL A 75 12.45 -10.08 1.88
N ASN A 76 11.75 -9.50 0.89
CA ASN A 76 10.78 -10.22 0.08
C ASN A 76 11.46 -11.28 -0.82
N ALA A 77 12.61 -10.99 -1.41
CA ALA A 77 13.38 -11.94 -2.22
C ALA A 77 13.81 -13.17 -1.42
N VAL A 78 14.26 -12.98 -0.17
CA VAL A 78 14.60 -14.07 0.75
C VAL A 78 13.37 -14.94 1.05
N MET A 79 12.22 -14.33 1.32
CA MET A 79 10.98 -15.07 1.57
C MET A 79 10.54 -15.86 0.33
N ALA A 80 10.65 -15.28 -0.87
CA ALA A 80 10.38 -15.96 -2.13
C ALA A 80 11.30 -17.17 -2.33
N ALA A 81 12.61 -17.00 -2.10
CA ALA A 81 13.60 -18.08 -2.22
C ALA A 81 13.33 -19.25 -1.26
N ILE A 82 12.92 -18.94 -0.02
CA ILE A 82 12.54 -19.98 0.97
C ILE A 82 11.35 -20.80 0.44
N HIS A 83 10.29 -20.15 -0.04
CA HIS A 83 9.14 -20.83 -0.62
C HIS A 83 9.49 -21.65 -1.87
N GLY A 84 10.32 -21.10 -2.76
CA GLY A 84 10.86 -21.80 -3.93
C GLY A 84 11.63 -23.07 -3.53
N GLY A 85 12.42 -23.00 -2.45
CA GLY A 85 13.10 -24.16 -1.88
C GLY A 85 12.14 -25.28 -1.46
N PHE A 86 11.00 -24.95 -0.83
CA PHE A 86 9.98 -25.95 -0.49
C PHE A 86 9.29 -26.55 -1.72
N VAL A 87 9.04 -25.76 -2.76
CA VAL A 87 8.53 -26.25 -4.06
C VAL A 87 9.50 -27.25 -4.67
N LEU A 88 10.80 -26.91 -4.73
CA LEU A 88 11.84 -27.80 -5.23
C LEU A 88 11.93 -29.11 -4.43
N LEU A 89 11.83 -29.05 -3.10
CA LEU A 89 11.83 -30.24 -2.25
C LEU A 89 10.61 -31.14 -2.52
N MET A 90 9.42 -30.56 -2.69
CA MET A 90 8.19 -31.30 -2.96
C MET A 90 8.20 -31.94 -4.34
N VAL A 91 8.51 -31.16 -5.38
CA VAL A 91 8.53 -31.62 -6.78
C VAL A 91 9.70 -32.58 -7.01
N GLY A 92 10.92 -32.17 -6.65
CA GLY A 92 12.13 -32.99 -6.81
C GLY A 92 12.08 -34.30 -6.01
N GLY A 93 11.57 -34.25 -4.76
CA GLY A 93 11.34 -35.46 -3.97
C GLY A 93 10.32 -36.40 -4.61
N SER A 94 9.25 -35.86 -5.20
CA SER A 94 8.20 -36.65 -5.84
C SER A 94 8.69 -37.31 -7.14
N ILE A 95 9.51 -36.59 -7.92
CA ILE A 95 10.16 -37.13 -9.13
C ILE A 95 11.14 -38.25 -8.73
N TRP A 96 11.99 -38.01 -7.74
CA TRP A 96 13.01 -38.96 -7.29
C TRP A 96 12.39 -40.28 -6.81
N HIS A 97 11.36 -40.21 -5.97
CA HIS A 97 10.70 -41.39 -5.43
C HIS A 97 9.62 -41.98 -6.36
N ARG A 98 9.34 -41.34 -7.50
CA ARG A 98 8.26 -41.69 -8.44
C ARG A 98 6.88 -41.83 -7.76
N THR A 99 6.67 -41.12 -6.65
CA THR A 99 5.42 -41.03 -5.91
C THR A 99 5.38 -39.68 -5.21
N LEU A 100 4.18 -39.11 -5.07
CA LEU A 100 3.99 -37.85 -4.34
C LEU A 100 4.53 -37.97 -2.90
N VAL A 101 5.48 -37.10 -2.58
CA VAL A 101 6.06 -36.90 -1.24
C VAL A 101 6.27 -35.41 -0.98
N PHE A 102 6.33 -35.01 0.28
CA PHE A 102 6.52 -33.60 0.65
C PHE A 102 7.99 -33.17 0.72
N SER A 103 8.91 -34.13 0.82
CA SER A 103 10.35 -33.89 0.75
C SER A 103 11.10 -35.16 0.33
N PRO A 104 12.35 -35.05 -0.17
CA PRO A 104 13.16 -36.22 -0.54
C PRO A 104 13.50 -37.11 0.67
N TRP A 105 13.45 -36.54 1.86
CA TRP A 105 13.87 -37.13 3.14
C TRP A 105 12.72 -37.80 3.90
N ASP A 106 11.52 -37.84 3.33
CA ASP A 106 10.34 -38.38 4.02
C ASP A 106 10.48 -39.91 4.17
N THR A 107 11.07 -40.33 5.28
CA THR A 107 11.22 -41.74 5.64
C THR A 107 9.84 -42.31 5.93
N ASN A 108 9.42 -43.26 5.11
CA ASN A 108 8.19 -44.05 5.16
C ASN A 108 7.47 -44.01 6.54
N LYS A 109 6.61 -43.00 6.78
CA LYS A 109 5.97 -42.72 8.08
C LYS A 109 5.16 -43.91 8.64
N GLY A 110 4.76 -44.85 7.77
CA GLY A 110 4.09 -46.09 8.13
C GLY A 110 5.01 -47.16 8.74
N GLN A 111 6.30 -47.16 8.39
CA GLN A 111 7.30 -48.11 8.88
C GLN A 111 7.74 -47.74 10.30
N ASP A 112 7.99 -46.45 10.58
CA ASP A 112 8.32 -45.93 11.91
C ASP A 112 7.21 -46.15 12.96
N TYR A 113 5.94 -46.04 12.56
CA TYR A 113 4.83 -46.35 13.47
C TYR A 113 4.81 -47.84 13.82
N ARG A 114 5.04 -48.74 12.84
CA ARG A 114 5.10 -50.19 13.08
C ARG A 114 6.31 -50.59 13.93
N THR A 115 7.51 -50.06 13.68
CA THR A 115 8.71 -50.31 14.51
C THR A 115 8.56 -49.73 15.92
N SER A 116 7.92 -48.57 16.09
CA SER A 116 7.66 -48.03 17.44
C SER A 116 6.66 -48.88 18.25
N LYS A 117 5.68 -49.48 17.57
CA LYS A 117 4.69 -50.38 18.17
C LYS A 117 5.30 -51.73 18.54
N LEU A 118 6.17 -52.28 17.67
CA LEU A 118 6.98 -53.47 17.94
C LEU A 118 7.94 -53.23 19.11
N ASN A 119 8.72 -52.15 19.08
CA ASN A 119 9.65 -51.80 20.17
C ASN A 119 8.96 -51.54 21.52
N SER A 120 7.71 -51.06 21.53
CA SER A 120 6.93 -50.88 22.76
C SER A 120 6.34 -52.20 23.28
N ALA A 121 5.99 -53.13 22.38
CA ALA A 121 5.59 -54.49 22.74
C ALA A 121 6.80 -55.31 23.23
N ASP A 122 7.96 -55.19 22.58
CA ASP A 122 9.22 -55.85 22.96
C ASP A 122 9.74 -55.33 24.30
N LYS A 123 9.58 -54.02 24.59
CA LYS A 123 9.86 -53.45 25.92
C LYS A 123 8.90 -53.93 27.00
N ALA A 124 7.63 -54.18 26.68
CA ALA A 124 6.68 -54.78 27.59
C ALA A 124 6.95 -56.28 27.82
N ALA A 125 7.64 -56.94 26.88
CA ALA A 125 8.06 -58.34 26.93
C ALA A 125 9.52 -58.56 27.40
N GLY A 126 10.25 -57.51 27.79
CA GLY A 126 11.60 -57.61 28.37
C GLY A 126 12.73 -57.92 27.38
N LEU A 127 12.51 -57.81 26.07
CA LEU A 127 13.53 -58.09 25.04
C LEU A 127 14.35 -56.84 24.69
N LYS A 128 15.69 -56.95 24.68
CA LYS A 128 16.60 -55.85 24.30
C LYS A 128 16.55 -55.59 22.79
N PRO A 129 16.41 -54.33 22.33
CA PRO A 129 16.35 -54.03 20.91
C PRO A 129 17.74 -54.19 20.25
N LYS A 130 17.79 -54.85 19.10
CA LYS A 130 19.01 -54.92 18.26
C LYS A 130 19.32 -53.55 17.66
N ALA A 131 20.55 -53.08 17.85
CA ALA A 131 21.04 -51.81 17.33
C ALA A 131 21.29 -51.90 15.82
N GLY A 132 20.34 -51.42 15.02
CA GLY A 132 20.56 -51.11 13.60
C GLY A 132 21.08 -49.68 13.45
N GLY A 133 22.27 -49.53 12.88
CA GLY A 133 22.92 -48.23 12.65
C GLY A 133 22.09 -47.32 11.73
N VAL A 134 21.77 -46.12 12.22
CA VAL A 134 21.18 -45.05 11.41
C VAL A 134 22.31 -44.27 10.75
N PRO A 135 22.31 -44.05 9.42
CA PRO A 135 23.37 -43.31 8.75
C PRO A 135 23.43 -41.84 9.22
N PRO A 136 24.61 -41.20 9.19
CA PRO A 136 24.79 -39.86 9.73
C PRO A 136 24.04 -38.82 8.90
N LYS A 137 23.07 -38.13 9.54
CA LYS A 137 22.39 -36.97 8.95
C LYS A 137 23.38 -35.80 8.80
N SER A 138 23.39 -35.15 7.63
CA SER A 138 24.21 -33.96 7.36
C SER A 138 23.90 -32.83 8.36
N ARG A 139 24.83 -31.85 8.51
CA ARG A 139 24.65 -30.72 9.44
C ARG A 139 23.36 -29.93 9.15
N LEU A 140 23.03 -29.75 7.86
CA LEU A 140 21.81 -29.07 7.42
C LEU A 140 20.54 -29.84 7.81
N THR A 141 20.51 -31.16 7.58
CA THR A 141 19.37 -32.02 7.96
C THR A 141 19.20 -32.09 9.48
N ARG A 142 20.29 -31.96 10.25
CA ARG A 142 20.28 -31.91 11.72
C ARG A 142 19.76 -30.58 12.26
N ALA A 143 20.11 -29.46 11.63
CA ALA A 143 19.57 -28.14 11.96
C ALA A 143 18.06 -28.06 11.62
N TYR A 144 17.69 -28.47 10.40
CA TYR A 144 16.30 -28.55 9.95
C TYR A 144 15.44 -29.39 10.90
N SER A 145 15.89 -30.60 11.25
CA SER A 145 15.12 -31.50 12.13
C SER A 145 15.05 -31.04 13.60
N LYS A 146 15.96 -30.17 14.06
CA LYS A 146 15.90 -29.57 15.40
C LYS A 146 14.94 -28.39 15.49
N VAL A 147 14.80 -27.60 14.42
CA VAL A 147 13.94 -26.40 14.41
C VAL A 147 12.54 -26.71 13.84
N LEU A 148 12.50 -27.22 12.61
CA LEU A 148 11.27 -27.46 11.82
C LEU A 148 10.84 -28.93 11.80
N GLY A 149 11.60 -29.84 12.41
CA GLY A 149 11.23 -31.25 12.50
C GLY A 149 10.05 -31.48 13.46
N ARG A 150 9.34 -32.60 13.29
CA ARG A 150 8.14 -32.96 14.06
C ARG A 150 8.24 -32.93 15.60
N ARG A 151 9.44 -33.16 16.16
CA ARG A 151 9.74 -33.03 17.62
C ARG A 151 10.65 -31.83 17.93
N GLY A 152 10.99 -31.04 16.91
CA GLY A 152 11.76 -29.82 17.01
C GLY A 152 10.96 -28.70 17.70
N LEU A 153 11.59 -27.54 17.84
CA LEU A 153 11.04 -26.42 18.60
C LEU A 153 9.63 -26.03 18.12
N VAL A 154 9.40 -25.97 16.81
CA VAL A 154 8.14 -25.52 16.20
C VAL A 154 7.25 -26.68 15.71
N GLY A 155 7.66 -27.93 15.96
CA GLY A 155 7.02 -29.13 15.42
C GLY A 155 5.74 -29.58 16.14
N VAL A 156 4.85 -30.25 15.40
CA VAL A 156 3.51 -30.68 15.86
C VAL A 156 3.48 -31.60 17.10
N ASN A 157 4.59 -32.26 17.43
CA ASN A 157 4.74 -33.12 18.61
C ASN A 157 5.81 -32.62 19.60
N GLY A 158 6.19 -31.34 19.54
CA GLY A 158 7.08 -30.71 20.51
C GLY A 158 6.44 -30.61 21.91
N ARG A 159 7.27 -30.61 22.97
CA ARG A 159 6.79 -30.48 24.36
C ARG A 159 6.04 -29.16 24.63
N SER A 160 6.33 -28.13 23.84
CA SER A 160 5.76 -26.79 23.95
C SER A 160 4.77 -26.46 22.82
N PHE A 161 4.27 -27.46 22.07
CA PHE A 161 3.41 -27.23 20.89
C PHE A 161 2.20 -26.35 21.20
N HIS A 162 1.45 -26.63 22.25
CA HIS A 162 0.29 -25.82 22.64
C HIS A 162 0.68 -24.41 23.08
N THR A 163 1.81 -24.24 23.76
CA THR A 163 2.30 -22.91 24.19
C THR A 163 2.74 -22.06 23.01
N ILE A 164 3.44 -22.64 22.03
CA ILE A 164 3.89 -21.95 20.82
C ILE A 164 2.71 -21.62 19.91
N LEU A 165 1.73 -22.53 19.83
CA LEU A 165 0.49 -22.29 19.08
C LEU A 165 -0.29 -21.11 19.65
N LEU A 166 -0.51 -21.07 20.97
CA LEU A 166 -1.21 -19.97 21.63
C LEU A 166 -0.45 -18.65 21.53
N ALA A 167 0.88 -18.67 21.70
CA ALA A 167 1.71 -17.48 21.55
C ALA A 167 1.61 -16.92 20.12
N ARG A 168 1.61 -17.81 19.12
CA ARG A 168 1.41 -17.43 17.73
C ARG A 168 0.03 -16.85 17.48
N GLU A 169 -1.03 -17.52 17.94
CA GLU A 169 -2.42 -17.07 17.79
C GLU A 169 -2.61 -15.67 18.40
N LEU A 170 -1.97 -15.41 19.55
CA LEU A 170 -1.96 -14.10 20.19
C LEU A 170 -1.25 -13.04 19.35
N VAL A 171 -0.05 -13.34 18.84
CA VAL A 171 0.71 -12.41 17.99
C VAL A 171 -0.06 -12.12 16.69
N GLU A 172 -0.61 -13.15 16.06
CA GLU A 172 -1.37 -13.04 14.82
C GLU A 172 -2.64 -12.21 15.00
N THR A 173 -3.42 -12.51 16.06
CA THR A 173 -4.63 -11.75 16.40
C THR A 173 -4.29 -10.29 16.70
N ALA A 174 -3.20 -10.03 17.43
CA ALA A 174 -2.77 -8.66 17.73
C ALA A 174 -2.39 -7.90 16.45
N LEU A 175 -1.55 -8.49 15.59
CA LEU A 175 -1.14 -7.86 14.33
C LEU A 175 -2.31 -7.64 13.37
N GLN A 176 -3.22 -8.61 13.25
CA GLN A 176 -4.43 -8.46 12.45
C GLN A 176 -5.34 -7.36 13.02
N THR A 177 -5.49 -7.29 14.35
CA THR A 177 -6.28 -6.22 14.99
C THR A 177 -5.68 -4.84 14.71
N VAL A 178 -4.35 -4.70 14.82
CA VAL A 178 -3.66 -3.45 14.46
C VAL A 178 -3.92 -3.10 12.99
N GLN A 179 -3.84 -4.08 12.09
CA GLN A 179 -4.12 -3.85 10.67
C GLN A 179 -5.58 -3.45 10.43
N ALA A 180 -6.57 -4.07 11.08
CA ALA A 180 -7.97 -3.68 10.94
C ALA A 180 -8.27 -2.32 11.54
N TYR A 181 -7.65 -1.98 12.67
CA TYR A 181 -7.75 -0.65 13.24
C TYR A 181 -7.22 0.38 12.24
N ARG A 182 -6.03 0.15 11.67
CA ARG A 182 -5.48 0.99 10.60
C ARG A 182 -6.41 1.06 9.38
N MET A 183 -7.02 -0.05 8.99
CA MET A 183 -7.98 -0.10 7.89
C MET A 183 -9.25 0.70 8.18
N SER A 184 -9.68 0.78 9.43
CA SER A 184 -10.84 1.60 9.83
C SER A 184 -10.60 3.10 9.63
N TRP A 185 -9.34 3.53 9.68
CA TRP A 185 -8.90 4.90 9.43
C TRP A 185 -8.62 5.21 7.96
N LEU A 186 -8.18 4.23 7.17
CA LEU A 186 -7.70 4.47 5.80
C LEU A 186 -8.68 4.00 4.71
N LEU A 187 -9.57 3.01 4.96
CA LEU A 187 -10.47 2.51 3.92
C LEU A 187 -11.85 3.16 3.95
N PRO A 188 -12.20 3.96 2.93
CA PRO A 188 -13.59 4.38 2.73
C PRO A 188 -14.46 3.22 2.23
N ARG A 189 -13.88 2.22 1.54
CA ARG A 189 -14.64 1.06 1.01
C ARG A 189 -15.18 0.17 2.12
N VAL A 190 -16.48 0.35 2.41
CA VAL A 190 -17.20 -0.38 3.45
C VAL A 190 -17.13 -1.89 3.27
N LEU A 191 -17.25 -2.39 2.04
CA LEU A 191 -17.21 -3.84 1.77
C LEU A 191 -15.84 -4.45 2.09
N LEU A 192 -14.76 -3.78 1.71
CA LEU A 192 -13.40 -4.26 1.99
C LEU A 192 -13.08 -4.21 3.49
N ASN A 193 -13.49 -3.14 4.17
CA ASN A 193 -13.35 -3.00 5.61
C ASN A 193 -14.14 -4.10 6.37
N ARG A 194 -15.40 -4.36 5.96
CA ARG A 194 -16.23 -5.45 6.53
C ARG A 194 -15.64 -6.84 6.25
N PHE A 195 -15.09 -7.05 5.06
CA PHE A 195 -14.42 -8.30 4.70
C PHE A 195 -13.21 -8.55 5.63
N TYR A 196 -12.36 -7.54 5.83
CA TYR A 196 -11.21 -7.65 6.73
C TYR A 196 -11.62 -7.90 8.19
N MET A 197 -12.63 -7.17 8.69
CA MET A 197 -13.20 -7.41 10.01
C MET A 197 -13.68 -8.86 10.16
N THR A 198 -14.35 -9.41 9.15
CA THR A 198 -14.82 -10.81 9.15
C THR A 198 -13.64 -11.79 9.28
N LEU A 199 -12.52 -11.53 8.61
CA LEU A 199 -11.32 -12.39 8.72
C LEU A 199 -10.80 -12.46 10.16
N ILE A 200 -10.77 -11.34 10.88
CA ILE A 200 -10.32 -11.30 12.28
C ILE A 200 -11.26 -12.05 13.20
N VAL A 201 -12.57 -11.81 13.05
CA VAL A 201 -13.59 -12.50 13.84
C VAL A 201 -13.51 -14.01 13.63
N LEU A 202 -13.36 -14.43 12.37
CA LEU A 202 -13.15 -15.84 12.03
C LEU A 202 -11.86 -16.37 12.65
N ASN A 203 -10.78 -15.59 12.68
CA ASN A 203 -9.54 -16.01 13.32
C ASN A 203 -9.73 -16.24 14.83
N CYS A 204 -10.33 -15.25 15.51
CA CYS A 204 -10.64 -15.29 16.94
C CYS A 204 -11.53 -16.49 17.31
N TRP A 205 -12.48 -16.85 16.45
CA TRP A 205 -13.42 -17.93 16.72
C TRP A 205 -12.97 -19.28 16.17
N SER A 206 -11.97 -19.33 15.29
CA SER A 206 -11.47 -20.56 14.67
C SER A 206 -10.99 -21.57 15.73
N SER A 207 -10.23 -21.10 16.73
CA SER A 207 -9.76 -21.93 17.83
C SER A 207 -10.91 -22.45 18.69
N VAL A 208 -11.88 -21.59 19.01
CA VAL A 208 -13.07 -21.95 19.79
C VAL A 208 -13.88 -23.02 19.07
N LEU A 209 -14.22 -22.81 17.79
CA LEU A 209 -15.07 -23.70 17.00
C LEU A 209 -14.42 -25.07 16.78
N VAL A 210 -13.12 -25.09 16.46
CA VAL A 210 -12.39 -26.35 16.21
C VAL A 210 -12.21 -27.16 17.50
N TYR A 211 -11.95 -26.52 18.64
CA TYR A 211 -11.74 -27.24 19.90
C TYR A 211 -13.04 -27.62 20.65
N SER A 212 -14.14 -26.89 20.45
CA SER A 212 -15.42 -27.14 21.16
C SER A 212 -16.43 -28.01 20.40
N LEU A 213 -16.52 -27.88 19.06
CA LEU A 213 -17.59 -28.47 18.26
C LEU A 213 -17.14 -29.61 17.35
N LEU A 214 -15.96 -29.52 16.74
CA LEU A 214 -15.52 -30.43 15.68
C LEU A 214 -14.52 -31.48 16.21
N PHE A 215 -14.71 -32.75 15.79
CA PHE A 215 -13.79 -33.88 16.04
C PHE A 215 -13.49 -34.27 17.50
N LYS A 216 -14.45 -34.22 18.44
CA LYS A 216 -14.27 -34.57 19.87
C LYS A 216 -13.43 -35.82 20.18
N ARG A 217 -13.35 -36.81 19.28
CA ARG A 217 -12.63 -38.08 19.45
C ARG A 217 -11.26 -38.22 18.73
N ASN A 218 -10.83 -37.31 17.86
CA ASN A 218 -9.58 -37.47 17.09
C ASN A 218 -8.69 -36.21 17.06
N GLU A 219 -7.66 -36.20 17.91
CA GLU A 219 -6.74 -35.07 18.09
C GLU A 219 -5.95 -34.69 16.83
N ALA A 220 -5.55 -35.65 15.97
CA ALA A 220 -4.85 -35.31 14.73
C ALA A 220 -5.73 -34.56 13.74
N ARG A 221 -7.02 -34.91 13.64
CA ARG A 221 -7.98 -34.19 12.77
C ARG A 221 -8.33 -32.80 13.31
N LYS A 222 -8.42 -32.64 14.64
CA LYS A 222 -8.57 -31.30 15.26
C LYS A 222 -7.40 -30.38 14.90
N ARG A 223 -6.17 -30.84 15.16
CA ARG A 223 -4.94 -30.07 14.86
C ARG A 223 -4.84 -29.73 13.38
N PHE A 224 -5.20 -30.67 12.52
CA PHE A 224 -5.22 -30.45 11.08
C PHE A 224 -6.23 -29.37 10.67
N ALA A 225 -7.49 -29.47 11.12
CA ALA A 225 -8.52 -28.48 10.79
C ALA A 225 -8.15 -27.07 11.29
N TYR A 226 -7.61 -26.97 12.50
CA TYR A 226 -7.09 -25.70 13.04
C TYR A 226 -6.01 -25.11 12.14
N LEU A 227 -4.97 -25.88 11.81
CA LEU A 227 -3.85 -25.41 11.00
C LEU A 227 -4.26 -25.01 9.57
N VAL A 228 -5.31 -25.65 9.02
CA VAL A 228 -5.89 -25.25 7.73
C VAL A 228 -6.56 -23.88 7.85
N CYS A 229 -7.41 -23.66 8.87
CA CYS A 229 -8.08 -22.38 9.07
C CYS A 229 -7.08 -21.25 9.26
N ASP A 230 -6.10 -21.46 10.14
CA ASP A 230 -5.00 -20.52 10.43
C ASP A 230 -4.17 -20.22 9.16
N CYS A 231 -3.83 -21.23 8.35
CA CYS A 231 -3.11 -21.02 7.09
C CYS A 231 -3.95 -20.22 6.09
N THR A 232 -5.24 -20.51 5.95
CA THR A 232 -6.13 -19.82 5.01
C THR A 232 -6.34 -18.36 5.41
N LEU A 233 -6.64 -18.08 6.68
CA LEU A 233 -6.86 -16.72 7.15
C LEU A 233 -5.60 -15.87 7.01
N ASN A 234 -4.44 -16.41 7.37
CA ASN A 234 -3.15 -15.73 7.14
C ASN A 234 -2.91 -15.41 5.66
N LEU A 235 -3.16 -16.38 4.77
CA LEU A 235 -2.96 -16.19 3.33
C LEU A 235 -3.89 -15.09 2.77
N VAL A 236 -5.17 -15.13 3.15
CA VAL A 236 -6.15 -14.15 2.67
C VAL A 236 -5.85 -12.76 3.22
N SER A 237 -5.52 -12.62 4.50
CA SER A 237 -5.22 -11.32 5.12
C SER A 237 -3.91 -10.69 4.60
N SER A 238 -2.88 -11.49 4.32
CA SER A 238 -1.56 -10.98 3.93
C SER A 238 -1.34 -10.84 2.42
N ILE A 239 -2.06 -11.62 1.60
CA ILE A 239 -1.92 -11.60 0.14
C ILE A 239 -3.23 -11.27 -0.55
N GLY A 240 -4.34 -11.89 -0.12
CA GLY A 240 -5.65 -11.70 -0.74
C GLY A 240 -6.12 -10.25 -0.71
N VAL A 241 -6.00 -9.58 0.44
CA VAL A 241 -6.45 -8.19 0.62
C VAL A 241 -5.64 -7.20 -0.23
N PRO A 242 -4.29 -7.16 -0.18
CA PRO A 242 -3.51 -6.31 -1.08
C PRO A 242 -3.77 -6.60 -2.56
N LEU A 243 -3.93 -7.87 -2.94
CA LEU A 243 -4.20 -8.24 -4.33
C LEU A 243 -5.55 -7.72 -4.82
N ILE A 244 -6.60 -7.74 -3.99
CA ILE A 244 -7.91 -7.15 -4.33
C ILE A 244 -7.78 -5.67 -4.65
N VAL A 245 -6.96 -4.93 -3.87
CA VAL A 245 -6.72 -3.51 -4.11
C VAL A 245 -5.96 -3.31 -5.42
N VAL A 246 -4.84 -4.00 -5.63
CA VAL A 246 -4.04 -3.90 -6.87
C VAL A 246 -4.88 -4.19 -8.11
N LEU A 247 -5.72 -5.23 -8.07
CA LEU A 247 -6.61 -5.59 -9.17
C LEU A 247 -7.67 -4.53 -9.49
N THR A 248 -7.91 -3.56 -8.60
CA THR A 248 -8.84 -2.45 -8.88
C THR A 248 -8.20 -1.31 -9.69
N TYR A 249 -6.85 -1.22 -9.75
CA TYR A 249 -6.15 -0.12 -10.42
C TYR A 249 -5.30 -0.58 -11.61
N VAL A 250 -5.18 -1.90 -11.83
CA VAL A 250 -4.30 -2.45 -12.86
C VAL A 250 -4.70 -2.05 -14.29
N ASP A 251 -5.98 -1.79 -14.53
CA ASP A 251 -6.52 -1.36 -15.82
C ASP A 251 -6.32 0.14 -16.10
N GLN A 252 -5.99 0.92 -15.07
CA GLN A 252 -5.73 2.36 -15.15
C GLN A 252 -4.24 2.70 -15.16
N TYR A 253 -3.37 1.72 -14.90
CA TYR A 253 -1.92 1.91 -14.90
C TYR A 253 -1.39 1.99 -16.33
N ASP A 254 -0.61 3.03 -16.61
CA ASP A 254 0.06 3.25 -17.89
C ASP A 254 1.51 2.72 -17.83
N PRO A 255 1.84 1.65 -18.60
CA PRO A 255 3.17 1.09 -18.62
C PRO A 255 4.23 1.96 -19.30
N GLU A 256 3.84 2.84 -20.23
CA GLU A 256 4.77 3.74 -20.94
C GLU A 256 5.17 4.90 -20.03
N LEU A 257 4.19 5.47 -19.32
CA LEU A 257 4.42 6.48 -18.28
C LEU A 257 5.09 5.90 -17.03
N THR A 258 4.95 4.58 -16.81
CA THR A 258 5.31 3.88 -15.56
C THR A 258 4.53 4.37 -14.34
N GLY A 259 3.28 4.80 -14.52
CA GLY A 259 2.45 5.38 -13.47
C GLY A 259 0.99 5.54 -13.85
N PHE A 260 0.33 6.54 -13.28
CA PHE A 260 -1.04 6.92 -13.63
C PHE A 260 -1.02 8.30 -14.30
N PRO A 261 -1.91 8.58 -15.28
CA PRO A 261 -1.99 9.89 -15.94
C PRO A 261 -2.09 11.06 -14.95
N VAL A 262 -1.52 12.21 -15.32
CA VAL A 262 -1.43 13.38 -14.44
C VAL A 262 -2.81 13.88 -14.00
N GLU A 263 -3.80 13.83 -14.88
CA GLU A 263 -5.17 14.27 -14.62
C GLU A 263 -5.81 13.51 -13.46
N MET A 264 -5.46 12.23 -13.29
CA MET A 264 -5.96 11.42 -12.18
C MET A 264 -5.41 11.90 -10.84
N TRP A 265 -4.18 12.41 -10.78
CA TRP A 265 -3.61 12.93 -9.53
C TRP A 265 -4.27 14.24 -9.07
N TYR A 266 -4.80 15.03 -10.01
CA TYR A 266 -5.61 16.23 -9.73
C TYR A 266 -7.09 15.93 -9.41
N ASP A 267 -7.58 14.73 -9.74
CA ASP A 267 -8.91 14.27 -9.34
C ASP A 267 -8.97 14.02 -7.82
N ASP A 268 -9.73 14.85 -7.11
CA ASP A 268 -9.81 14.79 -5.65
C ASP A 268 -10.24 13.43 -5.12
N GLU A 269 -11.28 12.82 -5.73
CA GLU A 269 -11.88 11.59 -5.22
C GLU A 269 -10.99 10.40 -5.55
N TRP A 270 -10.45 10.35 -6.77
CA TRP A 270 -9.56 9.28 -7.19
C TRP A 270 -8.25 9.33 -6.42
N SER A 271 -7.59 10.49 -6.33
CA SER A 271 -6.30 10.65 -5.68
C SER A 271 -6.40 10.34 -4.19
N ALA A 272 -7.38 10.91 -3.50
CA ALA A 272 -7.61 10.64 -2.07
C ALA A 272 -7.93 9.16 -1.79
N ARG A 273 -8.61 8.46 -2.71
CA ARG A 273 -8.88 7.03 -2.58
C ARG A 273 -7.64 6.19 -2.82
N VAL A 274 -6.87 6.47 -3.88
CA VAL A 274 -5.73 5.66 -4.28
C VAL A 274 -4.61 5.76 -3.24
N LEU A 275 -4.31 6.97 -2.75
CA LEU A 275 -3.26 7.21 -1.76
C LEU A 275 -3.55 6.49 -0.43
N ASN A 276 -4.82 6.50 0.00
CA ASN A 276 -5.29 5.74 1.15
C ASN A 276 -5.13 4.23 1.00
N GLU A 277 -5.57 3.70 -0.14
CA GLU A 277 -5.55 2.27 -0.41
C GLU A 277 -4.10 1.77 -0.62
N PHE A 278 -3.23 2.59 -1.20
CA PHE A 278 -1.83 2.26 -1.44
C PHE A 278 -1.03 2.17 -0.15
N GLN A 279 -1.38 2.93 0.89
CA GLN A 279 -0.82 2.75 2.23
C GLN A 279 -1.03 1.32 2.79
N MET A 280 -1.97 0.55 2.25
CA MET A 280 -2.20 -0.84 2.63
C MET A 280 -1.36 -1.83 1.84
N ILE A 281 -1.04 -1.48 0.59
CA ILE A 281 -0.22 -2.30 -0.27
C ILE A 281 1.24 -2.06 0.08
N LEU A 282 1.68 -0.80 0.02
CA LEU A 282 3.04 -0.36 0.25
C LEU A 282 3.46 -0.55 1.70
N VAL A 283 4.74 -0.81 1.88
CA VAL A 283 5.40 -0.75 3.19
C VAL A 283 5.52 0.71 3.59
N VAL A 284 4.84 1.07 4.67
CA VAL A 284 4.85 2.45 5.22
C VAL A 284 5.75 2.61 6.44
N SER A 285 6.24 1.50 7.01
CA SER A 285 7.13 1.52 8.17
C SER A 285 7.87 0.20 8.35
N TRP A 286 8.94 0.23 9.14
CA TRP A 286 9.65 -0.99 9.56
C TRP A 286 8.78 -1.98 10.33
N MET A 287 7.84 -1.47 11.14
CA MET A 287 6.90 -2.31 11.87
C MET A 287 5.89 -2.98 10.93
N ASP A 288 5.46 -2.28 9.88
CA ASP A 288 4.63 -2.87 8.82
C ASP A 288 5.38 -4.00 8.10
N LEU A 289 6.62 -3.75 7.65
CA LEU A 289 7.47 -4.78 7.02
C LEU A 289 7.67 -6.00 7.93
N ALA A 290 7.95 -5.76 9.22
CA ALA A 290 8.12 -6.82 10.20
C ALA A 290 6.83 -7.64 10.37
N SER A 291 5.66 -6.98 10.44
CA SER A 291 4.36 -7.66 10.58
C SER A 291 4.08 -8.59 9.38
N ARG A 292 4.30 -8.11 8.15
CA ARG A 292 4.13 -8.88 6.91
C ARG A 292 5.08 -10.07 6.85
N THR A 293 6.32 -9.87 7.28
CA THR A 293 7.33 -10.94 7.38
C THR A 293 6.90 -12.00 8.39
N ILE A 294 6.37 -11.61 9.56
CA ILE A 294 5.85 -12.53 10.58
C ILE A 294 4.70 -13.37 10.03
N PHE A 295 3.74 -12.78 9.31
CA PHE A 295 2.65 -13.53 8.67
C PHE A 295 3.18 -14.54 7.65
N SER A 296 4.14 -14.13 6.81
CA SER A 296 4.75 -15.00 5.80
C SER A 296 5.52 -16.18 6.43
N ILE A 297 6.27 -15.94 7.53
CA ILE A 297 6.89 -17.01 8.35
C ILE A 297 5.82 -17.91 8.99
N GLY A 298 4.68 -17.35 9.42
CA GLY A 298 3.53 -18.09 9.94
C GLY A 298 3.00 -19.12 8.94
N VAL A 299 2.80 -18.70 7.68
CA VAL A 299 2.39 -19.58 6.57
C VAL A 299 3.42 -20.69 6.32
N LEU A 300 4.71 -20.39 6.42
CA LEU A 300 5.76 -21.40 6.30
C LEU A 300 5.67 -22.46 7.41
N SER A 301 5.45 -22.01 8.64
CA SER A 301 5.32 -22.86 9.82
C SER A 301 4.07 -23.75 9.76
N THR A 302 2.91 -23.21 9.39
CA THR A 302 1.66 -24.01 9.24
C THR A 302 1.78 -25.06 8.17
N THR A 303 2.25 -24.68 6.97
CA THR A 303 2.35 -25.59 5.84
C THR A 303 3.29 -26.75 6.15
N ASN A 304 4.43 -26.49 6.81
CA ASN A 304 5.32 -27.55 7.28
C ASN A 304 4.64 -28.48 8.32
N ASN A 305 3.92 -27.92 9.29
CA ASN A 305 3.18 -28.69 10.28
C ASN A 305 2.03 -29.53 9.66
N LEU A 306 1.35 -29.01 8.64
CA LEU A 306 0.34 -29.75 7.86
C LEU A 306 0.97 -30.94 7.14
N LYS A 307 2.10 -30.74 6.45
CA LYS A 307 2.86 -31.82 5.79
C LYS A 307 3.23 -32.94 6.76
N ASP A 308 3.62 -32.58 7.98
CA ASP A 308 4.00 -33.54 9.03
C ASP A 308 2.82 -34.39 9.54
N LEU A 309 1.61 -33.82 9.59
CA LEU A 309 0.39 -34.49 10.05
C LEU A 309 -0.21 -35.48 9.04
N LEU A 310 0.01 -35.24 7.74
CA LEU A 310 -0.57 -36.04 6.67
C LEU A 310 0.18 -37.36 6.44
N ARG A 311 -0.57 -38.45 6.27
CA ARG A 311 -0.05 -39.78 5.92
C ARG A 311 -0.91 -40.46 4.85
N LYS A 312 -0.26 -41.04 3.83
CA LYS A 312 -0.90 -41.88 2.81
C LYS A 312 -1.25 -43.24 3.40
N THR A 313 -2.51 -43.66 3.33
CA THR A 313 -2.89 -45.01 3.78
C THR A 313 -2.33 -46.06 2.83
N SER A 314 -1.55 -47.02 3.34
CA SER A 314 -1.15 -48.20 2.56
C SER A 314 -2.32 -49.20 2.53
N GLY A 315 -2.70 -49.67 1.34
CA GLY A 315 -3.86 -50.55 1.12
C GLY A 315 -3.80 -51.94 1.76
N ALA A 316 -2.92 -52.17 2.74
CA ALA A 316 -2.67 -53.47 3.37
C ALA A 316 -3.43 -53.67 4.70
N SER A 317 -4.28 -52.75 5.14
CA SER A 317 -5.01 -52.86 6.41
C SER A 317 -6.54 -53.01 6.24
N SER A 318 -6.97 -53.75 5.22
CA SER A 318 -8.39 -54.13 5.06
C SER A 318 -8.58 -55.61 4.68
N ARG A 319 -7.67 -56.50 5.08
CA ARG A 319 -7.96 -57.93 5.18
C ARG A 319 -7.90 -58.33 6.65
N ARG A 320 -9.05 -58.29 7.33
CA ARG A 320 -9.27 -59.17 8.48
C ARG A 320 -9.22 -60.59 7.91
N ILE A 321 -8.10 -61.27 8.07
CA ILE A 321 -8.07 -62.72 7.90
C ILE A 321 -8.80 -63.26 9.12
N ILE A 322 -10.08 -63.58 8.94
CA ILE A 322 -10.81 -64.47 9.83
C ILE A 322 -10.27 -65.86 9.48
N VAL A 323 -9.33 -66.37 10.28
CA VAL A 323 -9.07 -67.81 10.33
C VAL A 323 -10.07 -68.35 11.35
N CYS A 324 -11.16 -68.92 10.84
CA CYS A 324 -12.00 -69.83 11.61
C CYS A 324 -11.31 -71.19 11.56
N ASP A 325 -10.68 -71.60 12.67
CA ASP A 325 -10.51 -73.02 12.94
C ASP A 325 -11.46 -73.39 14.08
N ALA A 326 -12.42 -74.23 13.72
CA ALA A 326 -13.34 -74.89 14.61
C ALA A 326 -12.74 -76.25 14.98
N GLU A 327 -12.64 -76.56 16.27
CA GLU A 327 -13.04 -77.86 16.84
C GLU A 327 -13.04 -77.82 18.38
N PRO A 328 -13.83 -78.70 19.05
CA PRO A 328 -14.40 -78.43 20.36
C PRO A 328 -13.61 -78.97 21.57
N ALA A 329 -13.82 -78.26 22.67
CA ALA A 329 -13.66 -78.59 24.09
C ALA A 329 -13.10 -79.97 24.50
N LYS A 330 -12.08 -79.92 25.37
CA LYS A 330 -11.88 -80.88 26.46
C LYS A 330 -11.52 -80.13 27.75
N ILE A 331 -12.33 -80.36 28.80
CA ILE A 331 -12.07 -80.02 30.20
C ILE A 331 -11.37 -81.22 30.85
N PRO A 332 -10.34 -81.01 31.69
CA PRO A 332 -10.39 -81.51 33.07
C PRO A 332 -9.91 -80.42 34.06
N THR A 333 -10.78 -80.00 34.99
CA THR A 333 -10.78 -80.32 36.44
C THR A 333 -9.50 -80.02 37.23
N ASN A 334 -9.66 -79.04 38.14
CA ASN A 334 -9.17 -78.93 39.53
C ASN A 334 -7.68 -79.08 39.83
N THR A 335 -7.07 -77.98 40.25
CA THR A 335 -6.44 -77.92 41.59
C THR A 335 -6.65 -76.54 42.19
N GLU A 336 -7.31 -76.52 43.35
CA GLU A 336 -7.36 -75.39 44.26
C GLU A 336 -5.97 -75.14 44.85
N GLU A 337 -5.49 -73.90 44.82
CA GLU A 337 -4.55 -73.44 45.83
C GLU A 337 -4.87 -72.00 46.25
N SER A 338 -5.17 -71.89 47.53
CA SER A 338 -5.57 -70.70 48.25
C SER A 338 -4.38 -69.78 48.50
N ALA A 339 -4.48 -68.51 48.12
CA ALA A 339 -3.61 -67.48 48.64
C ALA A 339 -4.30 -66.10 48.69
N LYS A 340 -4.96 -65.87 49.83
CA LYS A 340 -5.02 -64.64 50.62
C LYS A 340 -5.22 -63.31 49.87
N THR A 341 -6.45 -62.83 49.97
CA THR A 341 -6.84 -61.41 49.96
C THR A 341 -5.93 -60.56 50.85
N SER A 342 -5.21 -59.60 50.25
CA SER A 342 -4.82 -58.36 50.94
C SER A 342 -5.55 -57.19 50.26
N SER A 343 -6.40 -56.53 51.03
CA SER A 343 -7.18 -55.37 50.63
C SER A 343 -6.27 -54.14 50.55
N GLY A 344 -5.60 -53.94 49.42
CA GLY A 344 -4.94 -52.69 49.09
C GLY A 344 -5.91 -51.72 48.40
N LYS A 345 -6.50 -50.79 49.16
CA LYS A 345 -7.18 -49.60 48.59
C LYS A 345 -6.16 -48.80 47.76
N VAL A 346 -6.10 -49.03 46.45
CA VAL A 346 -5.38 -48.15 45.52
C VAL A 346 -6.20 -46.85 45.42
N LYS A 347 -5.82 -45.86 46.22
CA LYS A 347 -6.22 -44.47 46.01
C LYS A 347 -5.77 -44.07 44.60
N THR A 348 -6.71 -43.85 43.69
CA THR A 348 -6.48 -43.15 42.43
C THR A 348 -6.03 -41.73 42.75
N HIS A 349 -4.71 -41.51 42.85
CA HIS A 349 -4.12 -40.19 42.75
C HIS A 349 -4.33 -39.71 41.30
N GLN A 350 -5.45 -39.02 41.06
CA GLN A 350 -5.58 -38.15 39.90
C GLN A 350 -4.57 -37.02 40.06
N ASN A 351 -3.68 -36.88 39.08
CA ASN A 351 -2.54 -35.98 39.12
C ASN A 351 -3.03 -34.52 38.95
N PRO A 352 -2.89 -33.62 39.95
CA PRO A 352 -3.49 -32.27 39.94
C PRO A 352 -2.91 -31.31 38.87
N ARG A 353 -1.85 -31.72 38.15
CA ARG A 353 -1.25 -30.96 37.04
C ARG A 353 -2.07 -30.97 35.75
N THR A 354 -2.95 -31.96 35.55
CA THR A 354 -3.74 -32.08 34.31
C THR A 354 -4.96 -31.15 34.29
N HIS A 355 -5.56 -30.87 35.45
CA HIS A 355 -6.72 -29.98 35.57
C HIS A 355 -6.36 -28.49 35.38
N LYS A 356 -5.20 -28.04 35.91
CA LYS A 356 -4.72 -26.66 35.73
C LYS A 356 -4.40 -26.33 34.26
N SER A 357 -3.82 -27.26 33.51
CA SER A 357 -3.51 -27.07 32.09
C SER A 357 -4.75 -27.00 31.19
N SER A 358 -5.81 -27.74 31.52
CA SER A 358 -7.08 -27.68 30.80
C SER A 358 -7.83 -26.38 31.06
N PHE A 359 -7.82 -25.90 32.32
CA PHE A 359 -8.48 -24.64 32.68
C PHE A 359 -7.85 -23.43 31.98
N VAL A 360 -6.52 -23.34 31.97
CA VAL A 360 -5.79 -22.25 31.29
C VAL A 360 -6.11 -22.20 29.79
N LEU A 361 -6.18 -23.36 29.13
CA LEU A 361 -6.50 -23.42 27.70
C LEU A 361 -7.93 -22.93 27.39
N HIS A 362 -8.91 -23.33 28.20
CA HIS A 362 -10.30 -22.87 28.03
C HIS A 362 -10.45 -21.38 28.35
N ALA A 363 -9.70 -20.86 29.34
CA ALA A 363 -9.67 -19.44 29.64
C ALA A 363 -9.11 -18.63 28.46
N VAL A 364 -8.02 -19.08 27.84
CA VAL A 364 -7.44 -18.40 26.67
C VAL A 364 -8.40 -18.39 25.48
N TYR A 365 -9.06 -19.52 25.17
CA TYR A 365 -10.09 -19.53 24.12
C TYR A 365 -11.30 -18.65 24.46
N GLY A 366 -11.66 -18.53 25.75
CA GLY A 366 -12.68 -17.59 26.20
C GLY A 366 -12.30 -16.13 25.94
N ILE A 367 -11.02 -15.79 26.11
CA ILE A 367 -10.48 -14.45 25.79
C ILE A 367 -10.58 -14.20 24.28
N PHE A 368 -10.16 -15.12 23.43
CA PHE A 368 -10.28 -14.95 21.97
C PHE A 368 -11.74 -14.82 21.52
N ALA A 369 -12.65 -15.62 22.09
CA ALA A 369 -14.08 -15.48 21.82
C ALA A 369 -14.60 -14.08 22.17
N LEU A 370 -14.25 -13.59 23.37
CA LEU A 370 -14.62 -12.27 23.85
C LEU A 370 -14.02 -11.17 22.98
N TRP A 371 -12.77 -11.33 22.53
CA TRP A 371 -12.12 -10.38 21.63
C TRP A 371 -12.84 -10.28 20.29
N GLY A 372 -13.27 -11.40 19.71
CA GLY A 372 -14.09 -11.38 18.49
C GLY A 372 -15.41 -10.61 18.68
N PHE A 373 -16.07 -10.73 19.83
CA PHE A 373 -17.25 -9.91 20.15
C PHE A 373 -16.91 -8.43 20.35
N ALA A 374 -15.77 -8.12 20.99
CA ALA A 374 -15.31 -6.75 21.15
C ALA A 374 -15.04 -6.07 19.79
N VAL A 375 -14.35 -6.78 18.89
CA VAL A 375 -14.08 -6.32 17.50
C VAL A 375 -15.38 -6.05 16.74
N ILE A 376 -16.37 -6.96 16.83
CA ILE A 376 -17.69 -6.73 16.23
C ILE A 376 -18.36 -5.50 16.86
N GLY A 377 -18.30 -5.36 18.19
CA GLY A 377 -18.91 -4.24 18.91
C GLY A 377 -18.35 -2.89 18.46
N VAL A 378 -17.03 -2.74 18.41
CA VAL A 378 -16.40 -1.50 17.94
C VAL A 378 -16.63 -1.24 16.46
N HIS A 379 -16.67 -2.28 15.63
CA HIS A 379 -16.96 -2.13 14.20
C HIS A 379 -18.42 -1.74 13.94
N ILE A 380 -19.38 -2.28 14.70
CA ILE A 380 -20.78 -1.86 14.63
C ILE A 380 -20.91 -0.41 15.09
N GLN A 381 -20.23 -0.05 16.19
CA GLN A 381 -20.23 1.32 16.70
C GLN A 381 -19.71 2.31 15.66
N SER A 382 -18.61 2.03 14.97
CA SER A 382 -18.11 2.91 13.90
C SER A 382 -18.97 2.87 12.64
N SER A 383 -19.57 1.71 12.32
CA SER A 383 -20.49 1.56 11.17
C SER A 383 -21.83 2.25 11.35
N ALA A 384 -22.22 2.56 12.58
CA ALA A 384 -23.48 3.24 12.91
C ALA A 384 -23.41 4.76 12.76
N GLN A 385 -22.24 5.33 12.48
CA GLN A 385 -22.10 6.77 12.29
C GLN A 385 -22.87 7.26 11.05
N PRO A 386 -23.51 8.44 11.13
CA PRO A 386 -24.26 9.00 10.02
C PRO A 386 -23.33 9.38 8.86
N GLU A 387 -23.84 9.26 7.64
CA GLU A 387 -23.17 9.77 6.46
C GLU A 387 -23.37 11.28 6.34
N GLN A 388 -22.30 12.00 6.04
CA GLN A 388 -22.32 13.46 5.89
C GLN A 388 -22.16 13.83 4.40
N PRO A 389 -23.02 14.68 3.82
CA PRO A 389 -22.94 15.06 2.41
C PRO A 389 -21.59 15.64 1.95
N GLN A 390 -20.86 16.25 2.88
CA GLN A 390 -19.57 16.91 2.70
C GLN A 390 -18.42 15.91 2.82
N CYS A 391 -18.66 14.73 3.38
CA CYS A 391 -17.65 13.69 3.55
C CYS A 391 -17.68 12.73 2.36
N VAL A 392 -17.16 13.18 1.21
CA VAL A 392 -17.16 12.38 -0.04
C VAL A 392 -16.44 11.05 0.15
N LEU A 393 -15.31 11.05 0.87
CA LEU A 393 -14.66 9.83 1.34
C LEU A 393 -14.72 9.74 2.86
N GLN A 394 -15.83 9.22 3.37
CA GLN A 394 -16.01 8.97 4.80
C GLN A 394 -15.28 7.69 5.26
N VAL A 395 -14.47 7.83 6.31
CA VAL A 395 -13.80 6.71 7.00
C VAL A 395 -14.51 6.42 8.32
N ARG A 396 -14.33 5.21 8.86
CA ARG A 396 -15.11 4.75 10.03
C ARG A 396 -14.20 4.17 11.10
N PRO A 397 -13.36 5.01 11.73
CA PRO A 397 -12.40 4.58 12.71
C PRO A 397 -13.05 3.98 13.95
N TRP A 398 -12.46 2.92 14.49
CA TRP A 398 -12.97 2.27 15.68
C TRP A 398 -12.81 3.15 16.92
N ALA A 399 -13.82 3.13 17.79
CA ALA A 399 -13.86 3.87 19.05
C ALA A 399 -13.84 5.40 18.91
N VAL A 400 -14.19 5.93 17.74
CA VAL A 400 -14.44 7.36 17.50
C VAL A 400 -15.93 7.61 17.48
N SER A 401 -16.41 8.65 18.16
CA SER A 401 -17.84 8.98 18.26
C SER A 401 -18.33 9.95 17.19
N SER A 402 -17.43 10.79 16.66
CA SER A 402 -17.74 11.79 15.65
C SER A 402 -17.51 11.24 14.23
N PRO A 403 -18.30 11.67 13.23
CA PRO A 403 -18.04 11.35 11.82
C PRO A 403 -16.61 11.74 11.43
N ALA A 404 -15.84 10.79 10.90
CA ALA A 404 -14.49 11.03 10.41
C ALA A 404 -14.46 11.04 8.88
N CYS A 405 -13.65 11.92 8.31
CA CYS A 405 -13.66 12.21 6.90
C CYS A 405 -12.23 12.30 6.39
N TYR A 406 -11.91 11.58 5.32
CA TYR A 406 -10.60 11.72 4.68
C TYR A 406 -10.60 12.85 3.65
N LEU A 407 -11.60 12.88 2.77
CA LEU A 407 -11.84 13.92 1.77
C LEU A 407 -13.12 14.68 2.12
N ALA A 408 -12.93 15.91 2.60
CA ALA A 408 -14.04 16.82 2.90
C ALA A 408 -14.23 17.79 1.73
N VAL A 409 -15.44 17.81 1.15
CA VAL A 409 -15.84 18.70 0.07
C VAL A 409 -16.97 19.60 0.54
N LEU A 410 -16.66 20.87 0.74
CA LEU A 410 -17.64 21.92 0.98
C LEU A 410 -18.16 22.45 -0.37
N ASP A 411 -19.22 21.83 -0.87
CA ASP A 411 -19.89 22.23 -2.10
C ASP A 411 -21.09 23.13 -1.77
N CYS A 412 -20.90 24.45 -1.84
CA CYS A 412 -21.93 25.42 -1.43
C CYS A 412 -23.22 25.30 -2.26
N HIS A 413 -23.10 25.03 -3.57
CA HIS A 413 -24.24 24.80 -4.45
C HIS A 413 -25.06 23.58 -4.02
N ARG A 414 -24.40 22.44 -3.79
CA ARG A 414 -25.06 21.20 -3.33
C ARG A 414 -25.68 21.33 -1.94
N LEU A 415 -25.02 22.08 -1.06
CA LEU A 415 -25.46 22.29 0.32
C LEU A 415 -26.53 23.38 0.46
N GLY A 416 -26.79 24.15 -0.59
CA GLY A 416 -27.75 25.26 -0.57
C GLY A 416 -27.33 26.41 0.34
N ILE A 417 -26.02 26.65 0.46
CA ILE A 417 -25.43 27.76 1.24
C ILE A 417 -24.66 28.69 0.31
N SER A 418 -24.36 29.90 0.78
CA SER A 418 -23.61 30.89 0.00
C SER A 418 -22.11 30.91 0.29
N GLY A 419 -21.70 30.34 1.42
CA GLY A 419 -20.31 30.31 1.89
C GLY A 419 -19.99 31.35 2.96
N LYS A 420 -21.01 31.94 3.61
CA LYS A 420 -20.80 32.85 4.75
C LYS A 420 -20.17 32.15 5.94
N LYS A 421 -19.41 32.89 6.74
CA LYS A 421 -18.60 32.34 7.84
C LYS A 421 -19.40 31.40 8.75
N ASP A 422 -20.56 31.84 9.22
CA ASP A 422 -21.46 31.06 10.08
C ASP A 422 -22.00 29.79 9.39
N GLU A 423 -22.31 29.86 8.08
CA GLU A 423 -22.80 28.71 7.31
C GLU A 423 -21.71 27.65 7.17
N VAL A 424 -20.49 28.09 6.83
CA VAL A 424 -19.32 27.21 6.67
C VAL A 424 -18.97 26.56 8.00
N GLU A 425 -18.94 27.33 9.08
CA GLU A 425 -18.63 26.83 10.42
C GLU A 425 -19.66 25.78 10.89
N ILE A 426 -20.96 26.01 10.66
CA ILE A 426 -21.99 25.01 10.95
C ILE A 426 -21.70 23.70 10.20
N LYS A 427 -21.33 23.76 8.92
CA LYS A 427 -21.06 22.57 8.11
C LYS A 427 -19.78 21.85 8.50
N TRP A 428 -18.72 22.58 8.83
CA TRP A 428 -17.48 21.96 9.30
C TRP A 428 -17.57 21.39 10.73
N ASN A 429 -18.55 21.81 11.53
CA ASN A 429 -18.83 21.23 12.85
C ASN A 429 -19.64 19.91 12.78
N GLU A 430 -20.10 19.48 11.60
CA GLU A 430 -20.86 18.22 11.42
C GLU A 430 -19.96 16.96 11.43
N PHE A 431 -18.62 17.13 11.33
CA PHE A 431 -17.63 16.05 11.32
C PHE A 431 -16.34 16.45 12.07
N ASP A 432 -15.47 15.47 12.34
CA ASP A 432 -14.18 15.67 12.99
C ASP A 432 -13.14 16.18 11.98
N ARG A 433 -12.89 17.49 12.00
CA ARG A 433 -11.92 18.18 11.14
C ARG A 433 -10.49 17.64 11.24
N SER A 434 -10.11 17.13 12.42
CA SER A 434 -8.76 16.61 12.65
C SER A 434 -8.45 15.33 11.86
N THR A 435 -9.47 14.75 11.21
CA THR A 435 -9.35 13.53 10.40
C THR A 435 -9.18 13.80 8.90
N VAL A 436 -9.37 15.05 8.47
CA VAL A 436 -9.37 15.45 7.06
C VAL A 436 -7.96 15.60 6.53
N VAL A 437 -7.68 14.84 5.46
CA VAL A 437 -6.40 14.87 4.75
C VAL A 437 -6.49 15.77 3.51
N THR A 438 -7.65 15.84 2.86
CA THR A 438 -7.86 16.75 1.73
C THR A 438 -9.13 17.56 1.94
N LEU A 439 -8.99 18.89 1.85
CA LEU A 439 -10.09 19.84 1.97
C LEU A 439 -10.34 20.51 0.62
N VAL A 440 -11.56 20.35 0.10
CA VAL A 440 -11.99 21.00 -1.14
C VAL A 440 -13.16 21.91 -0.83
N ILE A 441 -13.10 23.14 -1.32
CA ILE A 441 -14.17 24.12 -1.23
C ILE A 441 -14.59 24.45 -2.66
N ARG A 442 -15.88 24.36 -2.98
CA ARG A 442 -16.33 24.69 -4.34
C ARG A 442 -17.71 25.30 -4.42
N HIS A 443 -17.90 26.05 -5.49
CA HIS A 443 -19.17 26.70 -5.84
C HIS A 443 -19.70 27.65 -4.76
N CYS A 444 -18.82 28.29 -4.01
CA CYS A 444 -19.17 29.23 -2.96
C CYS A 444 -19.15 30.66 -3.52
N PRO A 445 -20.31 31.30 -3.80
CA PRO A 445 -20.37 32.62 -4.41
C PRO A 445 -19.96 33.77 -3.46
N SER A 446 -19.83 33.51 -2.16
CA SER A 446 -19.43 34.50 -1.16
C SER A 446 -18.69 33.81 -0.01
N LEU A 447 -17.60 33.11 -0.33
CA LEU A 447 -16.80 32.37 0.65
C LEU A 447 -16.16 33.33 1.67
N GLU A 448 -16.42 33.06 2.95
CA GLU A 448 -15.77 33.66 4.11
C GLU A 448 -15.19 32.52 4.94
N VAL A 449 -13.86 32.42 5.01
CA VAL A 449 -13.18 31.28 5.64
C VAL A 449 -13.16 31.46 7.17
N PRO A 450 -13.78 30.55 7.95
CA PRO A 450 -13.79 30.65 9.41
C PRO A 450 -12.48 30.18 10.04
N ASP A 451 -12.19 30.72 11.23
CA ASP A 451 -10.99 30.40 12.04
C ASP A 451 -10.87 28.88 12.32
N THR A 452 -11.98 28.15 12.30
CA THR A 452 -12.01 26.69 12.44
C THR A 452 -11.26 25.92 11.34
N ILE A 453 -10.82 26.60 10.26
CA ILE A 453 -9.88 26.00 9.30
C ILE A 453 -8.59 25.54 10.01
N SER A 454 -8.20 26.21 11.11
CA SER A 454 -7.03 25.84 11.90
C SER A 454 -7.09 24.44 12.52
N ASP A 455 -8.27 23.82 12.62
CA ASP A 455 -8.43 22.47 13.20
C ASP A 455 -8.14 21.33 12.20
N PHE A 456 -7.88 21.66 10.93
CA PHE A 456 -7.58 20.71 9.86
C PHE A 456 -6.09 20.29 9.88
N HIS A 457 -5.62 19.79 11.03
CA HIS A 457 -4.20 19.64 11.35
C HIS A 457 -3.40 18.68 10.48
N ILE A 458 -4.05 17.65 9.92
CA ILE A 458 -3.39 16.62 9.11
C ILE A 458 -3.63 16.82 7.61
N THR A 459 -4.25 17.93 7.22
CA THR A 459 -4.57 18.22 5.83
C THR A 459 -3.29 18.42 5.03
N THR A 460 -3.16 17.63 3.96
CA THR A 460 -2.05 17.68 3.00
C THR A 460 -2.38 18.53 1.78
N GLY A 461 -3.65 18.85 1.55
CA GLY A 461 -4.06 19.66 0.41
C GLY A 461 -5.33 20.46 0.62
N ILE A 462 -5.33 21.71 0.15
CA ILE A 462 -6.49 22.59 0.12
C ILE A 462 -6.74 23.03 -1.32
N LYS A 463 -7.96 22.78 -1.84
CA LYS A 463 -8.38 23.27 -3.16
C LYS A 463 -9.62 24.15 -3.02
N VAL A 464 -9.62 25.29 -3.71
CA VAL A 464 -10.81 26.13 -3.90
C VAL A 464 -11.12 26.16 -5.40
N TYR A 465 -12.33 25.73 -5.77
CA TYR A 465 -12.77 25.66 -7.16
C TYR A 465 -14.03 26.51 -7.39
N ASN A 466 -14.05 27.28 -8.47
CA ASN A 466 -15.22 28.03 -8.95
C ASN A 466 -15.96 28.77 -7.81
N SER A 467 -15.25 29.66 -7.12
CA SER A 467 -15.74 30.34 -5.91
C SER A 467 -15.26 31.78 -5.84
N THR A 468 -15.96 32.62 -5.08
CA THR A 468 -15.57 34.01 -4.81
C THR A 468 -15.24 34.17 -3.34
N ILE A 469 -13.98 34.49 -3.03
CA ILE A 469 -13.48 34.72 -1.68
C ILE A 469 -13.70 36.18 -1.30
N ASN A 470 -14.62 36.40 -0.36
CA ASN A 470 -14.93 37.72 0.19
C ASN A 470 -14.10 38.03 1.44
N GLU A 471 -13.81 37.03 2.26
CA GLU A 471 -13.00 37.17 3.47
C GLU A 471 -12.19 35.89 3.73
N TRP A 472 -10.88 36.05 3.91
CA TRP A 472 -10.02 35.02 4.47
C TRP A 472 -8.89 35.75 5.21
N GLY A 473 -9.19 36.10 6.46
CA GLY A 473 -8.33 36.94 7.29
C GLY A 473 -7.23 36.16 8.01
N GLU A 474 -6.36 36.91 8.68
CA GLU A 474 -5.22 36.41 9.47
C GLU A 474 -5.62 35.42 10.58
N SER A 475 -6.81 35.58 11.19
CA SER A 475 -7.30 34.63 12.22
C SER A 475 -7.58 33.22 11.69
N ALA A 476 -7.81 33.10 10.37
CA ALA A 476 -8.03 31.85 9.66
C ALA A 476 -6.81 31.49 8.79
N ALA A 477 -5.62 31.94 9.18
CA ALA A 477 -4.43 31.73 8.38
C ALA A 477 -4.00 30.26 8.30
N VAL A 478 -3.55 29.88 7.11
CA VAL A 478 -2.82 28.65 6.85
C VAL A 478 -1.41 28.84 7.40
N THR A 479 -1.15 28.17 8.52
CA THR A 479 0.14 28.24 9.21
C THR A 479 0.79 26.87 9.40
N ASN A 480 2.11 26.82 9.60
CA ASN A 480 2.83 25.61 9.96
C ASN A 480 2.38 25.04 11.31
N THR A 481 2.03 25.92 12.25
CA THR A 481 1.49 25.51 13.55
C THR A 481 0.19 24.71 13.40
N ASN A 482 -0.71 25.18 12.53
CA ASN A 482 -2.04 24.60 12.38
C ASN A 482 -2.13 23.57 11.25
N HIS A 483 -1.30 23.66 10.21
CA HIS A 483 -1.32 22.80 9.02
C HIS A 483 0.08 22.28 8.67
N PRO A 484 0.79 21.60 9.60
CA PRO A 484 2.17 21.15 9.38
C PRO A 484 2.33 20.13 8.26
N ALA A 485 1.23 19.45 7.88
CA ALA A 485 1.22 18.43 6.85
C ALA A 485 0.86 18.95 5.45
N LEU A 486 0.57 20.25 5.29
CA LEU A 486 0.09 20.81 4.03
C LEU A 486 1.21 20.80 2.99
N ILE A 487 0.91 20.24 1.81
CA ILE A 487 1.85 20.02 0.69
C ILE A 487 1.52 20.91 -0.49
N TRP A 488 0.22 21.01 -0.81
CA TRP A 488 -0.26 21.74 -1.97
C TRP A 488 -1.49 22.61 -1.66
N PHE A 489 -1.64 23.68 -2.42
CA PHE A 489 -2.73 24.64 -2.29
C PHE A 489 -3.14 25.19 -3.64
N TYR A 490 -4.41 25.01 -4.02
CA TYR A 490 -4.89 25.32 -5.36
C TYR A 490 -6.10 26.25 -5.35
N PHE A 491 -6.04 27.31 -6.16
CA PHE A 491 -7.17 28.14 -6.57
C PHE A 491 -7.44 27.92 -8.05
N VAL A 492 -8.65 27.49 -8.39
CA VAL A 492 -9.04 27.21 -9.76
C VAL A 492 -10.37 27.89 -10.05
N ARG A 493 -10.40 28.84 -10.99
CA ARG A 493 -11.58 29.68 -11.27
C ARG A 493 -12.04 30.45 -10.03
N VAL A 494 -11.10 30.99 -9.27
CA VAL A 494 -11.38 31.69 -8.01
C VAL A 494 -11.27 33.20 -8.18
N GLN A 495 -12.27 33.92 -7.69
CA GLN A 495 -12.22 35.37 -7.57
C GLN A 495 -11.83 35.75 -6.15
N VAL A 496 -10.80 36.57 -6.01
CA VAL A 496 -10.35 37.14 -4.73
C VAL A 496 -10.74 38.61 -4.65
N LYS A 497 -11.04 39.05 -3.42
CA LYS A 497 -11.34 40.46 -3.13
C LYS A 497 -10.16 41.35 -3.53
N ASP A 498 -10.47 42.44 -4.23
CA ASP A 498 -9.50 43.46 -4.67
C ASP A 498 -8.34 42.93 -5.55
N GLY A 499 -8.43 41.71 -6.09
CA GLY A 499 -7.41 41.13 -6.96
C GLY A 499 -6.08 40.85 -6.26
N VAL A 500 -6.08 40.70 -4.93
CA VAL A 500 -4.90 40.42 -4.11
C VAL A 500 -5.05 39.09 -3.38
N LEU A 501 -3.93 38.44 -3.08
CA LEU A 501 -3.94 37.24 -2.24
C LEU A 501 -4.53 37.55 -0.85
N PRO A 502 -5.40 36.69 -0.31
CA PRO A 502 -5.96 36.91 1.02
C PRO A 502 -4.91 36.77 2.13
N ASP A 503 -5.08 37.53 3.22
CA ASP A 503 -4.17 37.50 4.40
C ASP A 503 -4.01 36.09 4.98
N GLY A 504 -5.04 35.26 4.87
CA GLY A 504 -5.03 33.88 5.35
C GLY A 504 -4.01 32.96 4.67
N ILE A 505 -3.39 33.34 3.55
CA ILE A 505 -2.29 32.57 2.92
C ILE A 505 -0.96 33.34 2.92
N LEU A 506 -0.89 34.44 3.67
CA LEU A 506 0.27 35.34 3.75
C LEU A 506 0.89 35.38 5.16
N SER A 507 0.62 34.34 5.98
CA SER A 507 1.22 34.19 7.30
C SER A 507 2.73 34.07 7.21
N SER A 508 3.44 34.67 8.17
CA SER A 508 4.88 34.47 8.35
C SER A 508 5.23 33.11 8.97
N ASP A 509 4.28 32.44 9.63
CA ASP A 509 4.40 31.04 10.06
C ASP A 509 3.92 30.12 8.92
N PHE A 510 4.49 30.24 7.72
CA PHE A 510 4.04 29.49 6.54
C PHE A 510 4.36 27.98 6.65
N PRO A 511 3.49 27.06 6.20
CA PRO A 511 3.73 25.62 6.34
C PRO A 511 5.03 25.13 5.71
N GLY A 512 5.84 24.41 6.49
CA GLY A 512 7.19 23.98 6.07
C GLY A 512 7.23 22.92 4.98
N ASN A 513 6.08 22.29 4.67
CA ASN A 513 5.95 21.29 3.62
C ASN A 513 5.13 21.80 2.43
N LEU A 514 4.63 23.04 2.44
CA LEU A 514 3.81 23.58 1.37
C LEU A 514 4.74 24.15 0.29
N TYR A 515 4.94 23.39 -0.79
CA TYR A 515 5.85 23.74 -1.88
C TYR A 515 5.18 23.73 -3.25
N ASP A 516 3.85 23.56 -3.32
CA ASP A 516 3.10 23.59 -4.56
C ASP A 516 1.87 24.49 -4.45
N LEU A 517 1.92 25.63 -5.13
CA LEU A 517 0.93 26.69 -5.09
C LEU A 517 0.45 27.01 -6.50
N GLU A 518 -0.81 26.66 -6.81
CA GLU A 518 -1.35 26.85 -8.15
C GLU A 518 -2.59 27.74 -8.14
N PHE A 519 -2.57 28.81 -8.93
CA PHE A 519 -3.61 29.80 -9.07
C PHE A 519 -3.98 29.91 -10.55
N THR A 520 -5.03 29.19 -10.96
CA THR A 520 -5.43 29.06 -12.36
C THR A 520 -6.79 29.71 -12.60
N TYR A 521 -6.89 30.60 -13.60
CA TYR A 521 -8.08 31.42 -13.87
C TYR A 521 -8.52 32.24 -12.66
N THR A 522 -7.70 33.22 -12.26
CA THR A 522 -7.97 34.09 -11.11
C THR A 522 -7.92 35.56 -11.51
N ASN A 523 -8.54 36.44 -10.74
CA ASN A 523 -8.43 37.90 -10.93
C ASN A 523 -7.25 38.51 -10.16
N ILE A 524 -6.21 37.72 -9.85
CA ILE A 524 -5.04 38.19 -9.12
C ILE A 524 -4.25 39.11 -10.03
N ARG A 525 -4.04 40.36 -9.61
CA ARG A 525 -3.38 41.42 -10.40
C ARG A 525 -2.09 41.93 -9.79
N GLU A 526 -1.89 41.72 -8.50
CA GLU A 526 -0.69 42.11 -7.78
C GLU A 526 -0.36 41.11 -6.66
N LEU A 527 0.93 40.98 -6.35
CA LEU A 527 1.43 40.17 -5.26
C LEU A 527 2.16 41.06 -4.25
N PRO A 528 2.17 40.70 -2.95
CA PRO A 528 2.93 41.45 -1.96
C PRO A 528 4.42 41.54 -2.29
N ASP A 529 5.02 42.70 -2.05
CA ASP A 529 6.45 42.92 -2.25
C ASP A 529 7.32 42.08 -1.33
N ASP A 530 6.79 41.55 -0.22
CA ASP A 530 7.51 40.76 0.78
C ASP A 530 7.16 39.26 0.72
N LEU A 531 6.60 38.78 -0.39
CA LEU A 531 6.14 37.40 -0.56
C LEU A 531 7.26 36.37 -0.32
N ASP A 532 8.48 36.68 -0.78
CA ASP A 532 9.71 35.89 -0.59
C ASP A 532 10.12 35.74 0.87
N SER A 533 9.65 36.62 1.76
CA SER A 533 9.87 36.50 3.21
C SER A 533 8.82 35.64 3.92
N LYS A 534 7.72 35.31 3.22
CA LYS A 534 6.57 34.56 3.74
C LYS A 534 6.54 33.13 3.21
N TRP A 535 6.63 32.96 1.90
CA TRP A 535 6.60 31.64 1.27
C TRP A 535 7.99 30.99 1.24
N LEU A 536 8.03 29.67 1.07
CA LEU A 536 9.29 28.93 1.04
C LEU A 536 10.04 29.16 -0.27
N ILE A 537 11.35 29.35 -0.17
CA ILE A 537 12.25 29.37 -1.33
C ILE A 537 12.14 28.04 -2.08
N GLY A 538 12.11 28.08 -3.41
CA GLY A 538 11.99 26.88 -4.24
C GLY A 538 10.57 26.36 -4.43
N THR A 539 9.55 27.07 -3.92
CA THR A 539 8.14 26.70 -4.12
C THR A 539 7.78 26.67 -5.61
N THR A 540 7.05 25.65 -6.05
CA THR A 540 6.38 25.63 -7.35
C THR A 540 5.21 26.61 -7.30
N VAL A 541 5.19 27.57 -8.23
CA VAL A 541 4.22 28.67 -8.21
C VAL A 541 3.64 28.91 -9.59
N TYR A 542 2.34 28.66 -9.74
CA TYR A 542 1.61 28.90 -10.98
C TYR A 542 0.59 30.01 -10.80
N PHE A 543 0.64 31.03 -11.65
CA PHE A 543 -0.37 32.07 -11.81
C PHE A 543 -0.84 32.09 -13.26
N GLU A 544 -1.65 31.11 -13.62
CA GLU A 544 -2.14 30.90 -14.98
C GLU A 544 -3.47 31.62 -15.21
N TYR A 545 -3.61 32.29 -16.36
CA TYR A 545 -4.77 33.11 -16.69
C TYR A 545 -5.12 34.06 -15.53
N SER A 546 -4.09 34.72 -14.99
CA SER A 546 -4.20 35.76 -13.97
C SER A 546 -4.30 37.15 -14.63
N GLU A 547 -4.49 38.20 -13.82
CA GLU A 547 -4.47 39.60 -14.27
C GLU A 547 -3.10 40.27 -14.05
N LEU A 548 -2.03 39.49 -13.84
CA LEU A 548 -0.66 40.00 -13.71
C LEU A 548 -0.19 40.62 -15.03
N ILE A 549 0.22 41.89 -14.99
CA ILE A 549 0.71 42.64 -16.16
C ILE A 549 2.22 42.53 -16.38
N GLY A 550 2.93 41.94 -15.43
CA GLY A 550 4.38 41.72 -15.46
C GLY A 550 4.77 40.68 -14.43
N VAL A 551 6.03 40.24 -14.44
CA VAL A 551 6.58 39.30 -13.44
C VAL A 551 6.94 40.07 -12.17
N PRO A 552 6.29 39.82 -11.02
CA PRO A 552 6.63 40.53 -9.78
C PRO A 552 8.02 40.17 -9.25
N ASP A 553 8.78 41.16 -8.78
CA ASP A 553 10.14 40.95 -8.23
C ASP A 553 10.14 39.96 -7.05
N SER A 554 9.07 39.92 -6.26
CA SER A 554 8.95 38.99 -5.14
C SER A 554 8.86 37.52 -5.59
N LEU A 555 8.36 37.22 -6.79
CA LEU A 555 8.43 35.87 -7.37
C LEU A 555 9.84 35.49 -7.80
N ILE A 556 10.63 36.45 -8.29
CA ILE A 556 12.02 36.19 -8.68
C ILE A 556 12.85 35.88 -7.43
N ARG A 557 12.67 36.67 -6.36
CA ARG A 557 13.36 36.44 -5.07
C ARG A 557 12.91 35.19 -4.33
N LEU A 558 11.74 34.64 -4.67
CA LEU A 558 11.28 33.34 -4.15
C LEU A 558 12.10 32.17 -4.72
N GLU A 559 12.86 32.39 -5.80
CA GLU A 559 13.67 31.39 -6.50
C GLU A 559 12.90 30.08 -6.75
N PRO A 560 11.74 30.11 -7.45
CA PRO A 560 10.87 28.96 -7.62
C PRO A 560 11.56 27.81 -8.37
N TYR A 561 11.23 26.57 -7.99
CA TYR A 561 11.63 25.36 -8.71
C TYR A 561 10.92 25.24 -10.07
N SER A 562 9.66 25.64 -10.12
CA SER A 562 8.85 25.71 -11.32
C SER A 562 7.92 26.91 -11.28
N ILE A 563 7.80 27.60 -12.42
CA ILE A 563 6.93 28.77 -12.56
C ILE A 563 6.07 28.66 -13.81
N SER A 564 4.81 29.05 -13.70
CA SER A 564 3.88 29.19 -14.81
C SER A 564 3.15 30.52 -14.72
N LEU A 565 3.17 31.30 -15.80
CA LEU A 565 2.42 32.54 -15.96
C LEU A 565 1.52 32.51 -17.20
N ILE A 566 1.20 31.30 -17.69
CA ILE A 566 0.47 31.06 -18.93
C ILE A 566 -0.76 31.96 -19.06
N GLY A 567 -0.97 32.56 -20.22
CA GLY A 567 -2.19 33.31 -20.56
C GLY A 567 -2.41 34.61 -19.77
N SER A 568 -1.47 35.02 -18.92
CA SER A 568 -1.52 36.30 -18.21
C SER A 568 -1.19 37.46 -19.18
N PRO A 569 -1.70 38.69 -18.95
CA PRO A 569 -1.50 39.85 -19.83
C PRO A 569 -0.10 40.48 -19.72
N ILE A 570 0.94 39.63 -19.61
CA ILE A 570 2.34 40.02 -19.52
C ILE A 570 2.85 40.37 -20.92
N THR A 571 3.50 41.52 -21.05
CA THR A 571 4.05 42.01 -22.32
C THR A 571 5.57 42.03 -22.37
N GLU A 572 6.23 41.87 -21.22
CA GLU A 572 7.69 41.83 -21.11
C GLU A 572 8.13 40.85 -20.02
N LEU A 573 9.28 40.19 -20.22
CA LEU A 573 9.91 39.32 -19.23
C LEU A 573 11.23 39.96 -18.75
N PRO A 574 11.45 40.08 -17.44
CA PRO A 574 12.73 40.55 -16.91
C PRO A 574 13.83 39.49 -17.16
N PRO A 575 15.10 39.87 -17.44
CA PRO A 575 16.17 38.91 -17.63
C PRO A 575 16.38 38.00 -16.41
N GLU A 576 16.14 38.52 -15.20
CA GLU A 576 16.35 37.83 -13.94
C GLU A 576 15.51 36.55 -13.79
N ILE A 577 14.37 36.42 -14.50
CA ILE A 577 13.57 35.18 -14.46
C ILE A 577 14.32 33.97 -15.07
N PHE A 578 15.24 34.22 -16.00
CA PHE A 578 16.09 33.21 -16.61
C PHE A 578 17.37 32.94 -15.79
N GLU A 579 17.63 33.74 -14.76
CA GLU A 579 18.85 33.67 -13.94
C GLU A 579 18.64 32.95 -12.60
N ILE A 580 17.44 32.41 -12.37
CA ILE A 580 17.08 31.68 -11.15
C ILE A 580 17.78 30.32 -11.14
N ALA A 581 18.75 30.16 -10.24
CA ALA A 581 19.70 29.04 -10.24
C ALA A 581 19.04 27.64 -10.19
N ASP A 582 17.95 27.51 -9.43
CA ASP A 582 17.25 26.25 -9.21
C ASP A 582 15.89 26.16 -9.92
N LEU A 583 15.67 27.00 -10.95
CA LEU A 583 14.49 26.91 -11.81
C LEU A 583 14.66 25.80 -12.86
N TRP A 584 13.73 24.83 -12.88
CA TRP A 584 13.75 23.69 -13.80
C TRP A 584 12.72 23.79 -14.93
N TYR A 585 11.51 24.24 -14.61
CA TYR A 585 10.39 24.27 -15.55
C TYR A 585 9.78 25.67 -15.59
N MET A 586 9.70 26.25 -16.78
CA MET A 586 9.19 27.58 -17.01
C MET A 586 8.11 27.54 -18.11
N TYR A 587 6.88 27.91 -17.74
CA TYR A 587 5.72 27.92 -18.63
C TYR A 587 5.20 29.34 -18.83
N MET A 588 5.43 29.88 -20.02
CA MET A 588 5.14 31.27 -20.41
C MET A 588 4.29 31.32 -21.68
N ALA A 589 3.46 30.30 -21.90
CA ALA A 589 2.66 30.22 -23.11
C ALA A 589 1.51 31.24 -23.11
N GLY A 590 1.12 31.74 -24.28
CA GLY A 590 -0.02 32.65 -24.43
C GLY A 590 0.14 34.03 -23.79
N ILE A 591 1.36 34.41 -23.37
CA ILE A 591 1.66 35.79 -22.96
C ILE A 591 2.02 36.64 -24.19
N HIS A 592 1.84 37.95 -24.09
CA HIS A 592 1.87 38.87 -25.24
C HIS A 592 3.26 39.49 -25.46
N ILE A 593 4.33 38.72 -25.27
CA ILE A 593 5.71 39.20 -25.48
C ILE A 593 6.07 39.23 -26.98
N GLU A 594 6.77 40.27 -27.41
CA GLU A 594 7.30 40.40 -28.78
C GLU A 594 8.74 39.88 -28.91
N GLU A 595 9.51 39.94 -27.82
CA GLU A 595 10.88 39.46 -27.73
C GLU A 595 11.19 38.92 -26.33
N LEU A 596 12.19 38.04 -26.26
CA LEU A 596 12.81 37.66 -25.00
C LEU A 596 13.74 38.78 -24.49
N PRO A 597 14.08 38.82 -23.18
CA PRO A 597 15.03 39.82 -22.68
C PRO A 597 16.37 39.72 -23.40
N ARG A 598 16.91 40.88 -23.78
CA ARG A 598 18.14 40.96 -24.59
C ARG A 598 19.38 40.48 -23.85
N ASP A 599 19.51 40.87 -22.58
CA ASP A 599 20.73 40.70 -21.79
C ASP A 599 20.48 39.75 -20.61
N VAL A 600 20.63 38.43 -20.83
CA VAL A 600 20.68 37.40 -19.76
C VAL A 600 22.15 37.08 -19.50
N VAL A 601 22.65 37.45 -18.33
CA VAL A 601 24.08 37.37 -17.99
C VAL A 601 24.42 36.03 -17.36
N ASN A 602 23.55 35.54 -16.47
CA ASN A 602 23.79 34.32 -15.69
C ASN A 602 22.64 33.32 -15.84
N LEU A 603 22.49 32.78 -17.05
CA LEU A 603 21.46 31.78 -17.37
C LEU A 603 21.49 30.61 -16.37
N SER A 604 20.30 30.22 -15.91
CA SER A 604 20.12 29.10 -15.00
C SER A 604 20.74 27.80 -15.55
N PRO A 605 21.58 27.10 -14.78
CA PRO A 605 22.20 25.85 -15.23
C PRO A 605 21.23 24.65 -15.21
N ASN A 606 20.05 24.81 -14.60
CA ASN A 606 19.08 23.74 -14.38
C ASN A 606 17.80 23.94 -15.20
N LEU A 607 17.69 25.00 -16.01
CA LEU A 607 16.48 25.28 -16.78
C LEU A 607 16.34 24.28 -17.93
N VAL A 608 15.55 23.22 -17.71
CA VAL A 608 15.41 22.08 -18.63
C VAL A 608 14.22 22.23 -19.57
N TYR A 609 13.12 22.84 -19.10
CA TYR A 609 11.87 22.87 -19.83
C TYR A 609 11.33 24.29 -19.94
N VAL A 610 11.36 24.85 -21.16
CA VAL A 610 10.93 26.23 -21.43
C VAL A 610 9.83 26.25 -22.48
N VAL A 611 8.65 26.70 -22.09
CA VAL A 611 7.49 26.83 -22.96
C VAL A 611 7.16 28.29 -23.20
N LEU A 612 7.20 28.70 -24.46
CA LEU A 612 6.90 30.03 -24.97
C LEU A 612 5.91 29.95 -26.15
N ALA A 613 5.08 28.91 -26.15
CA ALA A 613 4.05 28.69 -27.17
C ALA A 613 3.04 29.85 -27.20
N ASP A 614 2.41 30.09 -28.35
CA ASP A 614 1.38 31.12 -28.54
C ASP A 614 1.82 32.53 -28.12
N THR A 615 3.11 32.85 -28.28
CA THR A 615 3.67 34.20 -28.07
C THR A 615 3.90 34.93 -29.40
N ASN A 616 4.17 36.24 -29.36
CA ASN A 616 4.48 37.01 -30.58
C ASN A 616 5.99 37.02 -30.92
N VAL A 617 6.78 36.15 -30.31
CA VAL A 617 8.23 36.06 -30.54
C VAL A 617 8.51 35.69 -32.00
N SER A 618 9.31 36.50 -32.67
CA SER A 618 9.69 36.34 -34.08
C SER A 618 11.18 36.08 -34.30
N PHE A 619 12.01 36.29 -33.27
CA PHE A 619 13.45 36.04 -33.29
C PHE A 619 13.96 35.69 -31.89
N LEU A 620 15.20 35.19 -31.82
CA LEU A 620 15.83 34.78 -30.57
C LEU A 620 17.20 35.44 -30.40
N TRP A 621 17.55 35.77 -29.16
CA TRP A 621 18.84 36.37 -28.81
C TRP A 621 19.95 35.32 -28.66
N PRO A 622 21.24 35.69 -28.78
CA PRO A 622 22.36 34.74 -28.72
C PRO A 622 22.45 33.90 -27.44
N TRP A 623 22.00 34.42 -26.30
CA TRP A 623 22.04 33.63 -25.04
C TRP A 623 21.11 32.40 -25.09
N VAL A 624 20.06 32.42 -25.94
CA VAL A 624 19.15 31.27 -26.14
C VAL A 624 19.90 30.09 -26.77
N ASP A 625 20.96 30.35 -27.54
CA ASP A 625 21.83 29.30 -28.09
C ASP A 625 22.43 28.46 -26.97
N THR A 626 22.86 29.10 -25.88
CA THR A 626 23.39 28.40 -24.69
C THR A 626 22.32 27.55 -24.00
N LEU A 627 21.08 28.05 -23.91
CA LEU A 627 19.97 27.30 -23.31
C LEU A 627 19.73 25.98 -24.07
N VAL A 628 19.61 26.06 -25.39
CA VAL A 628 19.29 24.91 -26.22
C VAL A 628 20.45 23.94 -26.41
N GLU A 629 21.69 24.40 -26.27
CA GLU A 629 22.86 23.52 -26.20
C GLU A 629 22.87 22.66 -24.94
N MET A 630 22.35 23.18 -23.82
CA MET A 630 22.22 22.44 -22.57
C MET A 630 21.02 21.48 -22.59
N TYR A 631 19.82 21.99 -22.91
CA TYR A 631 18.57 21.24 -22.80
C TYR A 631 17.58 21.57 -23.95
N PRO A 632 17.66 20.87 -25.10
CA PRO A 632 16.64 20.95 -26.14
C PRO A 632 15.45 19.98 -25.87
N PRO A 633 14.24 20.25 -26.39
CA PRO A 633 13.86 21.38 -27.24
C PRO A 633 13.25 22.57 -26.48
N LEU A 634 13.31 23.75 -27.10
CA LEU A 634 12.54 24.95 -26.75
C LEU A 634 11.15 24.89 -27.42
N TYR A 635 10.07 25.10 -26.65
CA TYR A 635 8.69 25.00 -27.18
C TYR A 635 8.17 26.37 -27.60
N LEU A 636 7.93 26.55 -28.89
CA LEU A 636 7.55 27.83 -29.53
C LEU A 636 6.35 27.70 -30.47
N GLY A 637 5.60 26.59 -30.44
CA GLY A 637 4.42 26.39 -31.28
C GLY A 637 3.45 27.56 -31.22
N GLY A 638 2.86 27.93 -32.36
CA GLY A 638 1.98 29.11 -32.47
C GLY A 638 2.68 30.48 -32.50
N SER A 639 4.00 30.56 -32.32
CA SER A 639 4.75 31.81 -32.43
C SER A 639 5.04 32.24 -33.88
N GLN A 640 5.36 33.52 -34.08
CA GLN A 640 5.81 34.03 -35.38
C GLN A 640 7.12 33.38 -35.85
N TYR A 641 8.03 33.05 -34.91
CA TYR A 641 9.25 32.29 -35.21
C TYR A 641 8.92 30.93 -35.82
N CYS A 642 8.01 30.17 -35.21
CA CYS A 642 7.60 28.85 -35.72
C CYS A 642 6.89 28.96 -37.07
N ALA A 643 6.04 29.98 -37.25
CA ALA A 643 5.40 30.24 -38.54
C ALA A 643 6.42 30.51 -39.67
N ASP A 644 7.51 31.22 -39.38
CA ASP A 644 8.60 31.43 -40.33
C ASP A 644 9.41 30.15 -40.54
N PHE A 645 9.71 29.42 -39.46
CA PHE A 645 10.46 28.16 -39.50
C PHE A 645 9.77 27.11 -40.37
N GLU A 646 8.45 26.92 -40.23
CA GLU A 646 7.66 25.99 -41.03
C GLU A 646 7.67 26.35 -42.53
N LYS A 647 7.60 27.64 -42.87
CA LYS A 647 7.73 28.11 -44.26
C LYS A 647 9.12 27.85 -44.83
N ILE A 648 10.17 27.97 -44.02
CA ILE A 648 11.54 27.65 -44.43
C ILE A 648 11.68 26.13 -44.66
N MET A 649 11.12 25.31 -43.77
CA MET A 649 11.18 23.84 -43.84
C MET A 649 10.39 23.29 -45.02
N SER A 650 9.24 23.90 -45.35
CA SER A 650 8.43 23.56 -46.54
C SER A 650 8.99 24.13 -47.85
N GLY A 651 9.96 25.04 -47.78
CA GLY A 651 10.57 25.69 -48.95
C GLY A 651 9.76 26.83 -49.55
N GLU A 652 8.72 27.31 -48.86
CA GLU A 652 7.95 28.49 -49.25
C GLU A 652 8.80 29.77 -49.15
N THR A 653 9.66 29.87 -48.13
CA THR A 653 10.62 30.95 -47.95
C THR A 653 12.04 30.42 -47.73
N GLN A 654 13.05 31.27 -47.88
CA GLN A 654 14.46 30.92 -47.65
C GLN A 654 15.08 31.60 -46.43
N THR A 655 14.34 32.52 -45.80
CA THR A 655 14.81 33.34 -44.68
C THR A 655 13.68 33.58 -43.68
N PHE A 656 14.04 33.83 -42.43
CA PHE A 656 13.11 34.39 -41.44
C PHE A 656 12.61 35.77 -41.87
N SER A 657 11.44 36.17 -41.38
CA SER A 657 10.81 37.46 -41.70
C SER A 657 11.60 38.66 -41.17
N VAL A 658 12.34 38.44 -40.08
CA VAL A 658 13.25 39.39 -39.43
C VAL A 658 14.68 38.87 -39.46
N SER A 659 15.65 39.78 -39.62
CA SER A 659 17.08 39.43 -39.66
C SER A 659 17.93 40.55 -39.09
N SER A 660 18.83 40.21 -38.18
CA SER A 660 19.84 41.11 -37.60
C SER A 660 21.10 40.29 -37.30
N PRO A 661 22.31 40.85 -37.47
CA PRO A 661 23.54 40.18 -37.03
C PRO A 661 23.67 40.06 -35.51
N GLU A 662 22.79 40.72 -34.75
CA GLU A 662 22.75 40.65 -33.28
C GLU A 662 21.89 39.49 -32.76
N TYR A 663 21.12 38.83 -33.62
CA TYR A 663 20.29 37.70 -33.23
C TYR A 663 21.12 36.41 -33.12
N SER A 664 20.51 35.38 -32.54
CA SER A 664 21.07 34.03 -32.42
C SER A 664 21.66 33.55 -33.74
N THR A 665 22.90 33.04 -33.70
CA THR A 665 23.58 32.55 -34.92
C THR A 665 23.20 31.11 -35.24
N MET A 666 22.66 30.37 -34.26
CA MET A 666 22.23 28.98 -34.43
C MET A 666 20.74 28.90 -34.74
N LEU A 667 19.89 29.59 -34.00
CA LEU A 667 18.44 29.53 -34.11
C LEU A 667 17.88 30.45 -35.20
N MET A 668 18.63 31.47 -35.65
CA MET A 668 18.23 32.31 -36.79
C MET A 668 19.00 31.99 -38.09
N ASP A 669 19.67 30.84 -38.19
CA ASP A 669 20.31 30.38 -39.44
C ASP A 669 19.37 29.47 -40.26
N PRO A 670 18.78 29.95 -41.37
CA PRO A 670 17.87 29.17 -42.21
C PRO A 670 18.60 28.22 -43.19
N SER A 671 19.95 28.12 -43.11
CA SER A 671 20.74 27.32 -44.04
C SER A 671 20.30 25.86 -44.07
N GLU A 672 20.39 25.23 -45.25
CA GLU A 672 20.01 23.82 -45.41
C GLU A 672 20.81 22.89 -44.48
N ALA A 673 22.06 23.24 -44.17
CA ALA A 673 22.92 22.51 -43.25
C ALA A 673 22.44 22.56 -41.79
N ASN A 674 21.67 23.59 -41.40
CA ASN A 674 21.24 23.83 -40.02
C ASN A 674 19.81 23.34 -39.73
N ARG A 675 19.03 22.98 -40.75
CA ARG A 675 17.61 22.54 -40.61
C ARG A 675 17.42 21.34 -39.67
N ASP A 676 18.34 20.37 -39.70
CA ASP A 676 18.31 19.20 -38.82
C ASP A 676 18.61 19.54 -37.35
N PHE A 677 19.35 20.62 -37.11
CA PHE A 677 19.55 21.15 -35.76
C PHE A 677 18.26 21.82 -35.28
N LEU A 678 17.73 22.77 -36.05
CA LEU A 678 16.51 23.50 -35.71
C LEU A 678 15.33 22.57 -35.38
N SER A 679 15.09 21.55 -36.21
CA SER A 679 13.97 20.60 -36.02
C SER A 679 14.08 19.71 -34.77
N ARG A 680 15.28 19.54 -34.20
CA ARG A 680 15.49 18.82 -32.93
C ARG A 680 15.52 19.75 -31.72
N THR A 681 15.78 21.03 -31.97
CA THR A 681 16.04 22.03 -30.95
C THR A 681 14.82 22.91 -30.67
N VAL A 682 13.95 23.11 -31.65
CA VAL A 682 12.71 23.87 -31.49
C VAL A 682 11.54 22.94 -31.76
N ASN A 683 10.62 22.86 -30.80
CA ASN A 683 9.34 22.21 -30.99
C ASN A 683 8.29 23.28 -31.37
N CYS A 684 7.70 23.13 -32.56
CA CYS A 684 6.66 24.01 -33.09
C CYS A 684 5.26 23.37 -33.03
N ASP A 685 5.08 22.24 -32.33
CA ASP A 685 3.78 21.59 -32.24
C ASP A 685 2.78 22.50 -31.49
N GLU A 686 1.61 22.66 -32.09
CA GLU A 686 0.47 23.33 -31.46
C GLU A 686 -0.10 22.41 -30.36
N GLY A 687 -0.08 22.85 -29.11
CA GLY A 687 -0.58 22.06 -27.97
C GLY A 687 0.06 22.38 -26.62
N TYR A 688 1.23 23.03 -26.63
CA TYR A 688 1.93 23.46 -25.43
C TYR A 688 1.41 24.79 -24.84
N GLY A 689 0.36 25.36 -25.41
CA GLY A 689 -0.33 26.57 -24.91
C GLY A 689 -1.36 26.33 -23.81
N MET A 690 -1.55 25.07 -23.38
CA MET A 690 -2.53 24.72 -22.36
C MET A 690 -1.99 24.96 -20.95
N THR A 691 -2.90 25.21 -20.00
CA THR A 691 -2.59 25.30 -18.56
C THR A 691 -1.87 24.05 -18.08
N VAL A 692 -0.89 24.20 -17.17
CA VAL A 692 -0.25 23.06 -16.50
C VAL A 692 -1.26 22.36 -15.60
N TYR A 693 -2.08 23.14 -14.88
CA TYR A 693 -3.24 22.59 -14.18
C TYR A 693 -4.25 22.05 -15.21
N PRO A 694 -4.75 20.81 -15.10
CA PRO A 694 -5.64 20.21 -16.10
C PRO A 694 -7.08 20.73 -15.99
N VAL A 695 -7.28 22.03 -16.21
CA VAL A 695 -8.55 22.74 -15.96
C VAL A 695 -9.73 22.16 -16.75
N GLY A 696 -9.50 21.70 -17.98
CA GLY A 696 -10.54 21.08 -18.80
C GLY A 696 -11.04 19.76 -18.21
N TYR A 697 -10.13 18.98 -17.59
CA TYR A 697 -10.50 17.77 -16.87
C TYR A 697 -11.21 18.12 -15.55
N GLU A 698 -10.69 19.06 -14.77
CA GLU A 698 -11.33 19.53 -13.54
C GLU A 698 -12.77 20.02 -13.81
N ASP A 699 -12.97 20.84 -14.85
CA ASP A 699 -14.31 21.30 -15.25
C ASP A 699 -15.23 20.13 -15.62
N SER A 700 -14.71 19.08 -16.24
CA SER A 700 -15.51 17.91 -16.62
C SER A 700 -16.06 17.12 -15.42
N ILE A 701 -15.37 17.16 -14.27
CA ILE A 701 -15.75 16.42 -13.05
C ILE A 701 -16.38 17.31 -11.97
N SER A 702 -16.08 18.60 -11.97
CA SER A 702 -16.48 19.55 -10.93
C SER A 702 -17.49 20.61 -11.39
N ALA A 703 -17.74 20.82 -12.69
CA ALA A 703 -18.70 21.84 -13.11
C ALA A 703 -20.14 21.52 -12.66
N ILE A 704 -20.93 22.56 -12.39
CA ILE A 704 -22.36 22.44 -12.15
C ILE A 704 -23.03 22.13 -13.50
N ALA A 705 -23.75 21.00 -13.56
CA ALA A 705 -24.45 20.52 -14.75
C ALA A 705 -25.66 21.37 -15.16
#